data_AF-A0A9Q8ZEZ2-F1
#
_entry.id   AF-A0A9Q8ZEZ2-F1
#
_cell.length_a   1.000
_cell.length_b   1.000
_cell.length_c   1.000
_cell.angle_alpha   90.00
_cell.angle_beta   90.00
_cell.angle_gamma   90.00
#
_symmetry.space_group_name_H-M   'P 1'
#
loop_
_entity.id
_entity.type
_entity.pdbx_description
1 polymer ?
#
loop_
_entity_poly.entity_id
_entity_poly.type
_entity_poly.pdbx_seq_one_letter_code
_entity_poly.pdbx_strand_id
1 'polypeptide(L)'
;MADTGSSDGSEHVSSTKPAVVEVEQIETNRGVPGQAAYYEKDGLRTYGDGEDHDTEPPMTFSRIMSLIAMAFLWTGSQIPVYLFGGVPPYVYGDIGGSDRWIWFVLANLLSLAAVCPFVGSISDIVGRRWVAMIGAMFLILGMIICSTAHEMNIFIGGMVFAGIGAGINELTALAVTSELAPTAQRGKYVAVLVFTILPFCPSVLWAQLIASHSTWRWIGLWCGLWAFIGLVLVAIFYHPPPRVNSQGMSRKQILAEIDYIGGFLSISGMILFMMGMQWGGYQYPWSSAHVLAPLILGAVLIVAFVVWQGYAKHPMFPKRLRQEPRILGLTLVITFISGANFFSILMFWPTQAFNVYGHDPIGVGIRGIPVGFSILAGACIVLWLLSLLRGHNKELLIASSVLMTAGCGALAVARVDNLHVLWGILVLAGLGIGGIVVPASIISTIICPDDLIATVAALTLAIRVIGGSVGYCVYYNFVPAATHYIGGAMVTKLNITSPEIIKEAIGITGASLLPMLEELPGIKGVPGAYELVVYAGQLAYAEAYNLAGSAWSVVLPRADSLPIADTVLINGVIHTLDEKSTTVTAGSLAITNGTITCVGQEQDCKPAIGDSTKVVNLNGKPVIPGLIDAHIHPIDAGRAMLGCTLRFQQLTQDNLRRIIQACLDSEPGKTDLLTVTEFDREGFTAINGPANKSMLDSLNTTRPIAIIASNQHNIFVNSKALQLVNITRSTPNPAGGRLGRDANGELTGLLEENAVVPIRALMGDRGIAQLDAATVALSQLRQKGVTSFLDALQTPHTAWSSLKSTKELTARVFNNFGVFGSTDFPTIVRDALASRKQLDEGELVASAGQQWRNIKFFLDGVLPAVSQSSWLLNPYLMQDSQGKWVPGNNVGLPNTNQKELQRLLTLTLDAGMGLHVHASGDKAVRTILDAAALMNRKFAPSEIGIAHAELVSVEDRARFQELGIPVIASYQWAQKATYWAGDNAMTLGADRMNTAEGFGHLNDAGALVAYGSDWPVDPLDPFLALAVGVTRAGDPQNKNSHASFGPQFVGRLDQQPALSREAALRGMTTAAATYLNASAHIGSLEQGKFADLLILDKDYFDTTAVPDDKLSRNKVLMTMVGGRAVFADESATFLPSEWQAESKKLNGNPVVQRMKPGNILSRALTGRACGSHAGHQH
;
A
#
# COMPACT_ATOMS: atom_id res chain seq x y z
N MET A 1 58.22 -44.24 36.51
CA MET A 1 57.68 -43.76 37.80
C MET A 1 56.20 -43.51 37.62
N ALA A 2 55.30 -43.86 38.53
CA ALA A 2 55.40 -44.85 39.61
C ALA A 2 53.95 -45.28 39.92
N ASP A 3 53.76 -46.60 39.93
CA ASP A 3 52.50 -47.35 39.97
C ASP A 3 51.68 -47.18 41.27
N THR A 4 50.45 -47.73 41.28
CA THR A 4 49.54 -47.96 42.43
C THR A 4 48.88 -46.73 43.12
N GLY A 5 47.69 -46.82 43.71
CA GLY A 5 46.72 -47.93 43.70
C GLY A 5 45.47 -47.73 44.60
N SER A 6 44.33 -48.28 44.13
CA SER A 6 43.16 -48.81 44.87
C SER A 6 42.41 -48.03 45.98
N SER A 7 41.09 -47.87 45.71
CA SER A 7 39.91 -48.27 46.54
C SER A 7 39.32 -47.41 47.69
N ASP A 8 37.98 -47.45 47.69
CA ASP A 8 36.97 -47.22 48.76
C ASP A 8 36.86 -45.84 49.46
N GLY A 9 35.67 -45.31 49.76
CA GLY A 9 34.30 -45.78 49.46
C GLY A 9 33.24 -45.14 50.39
N SER A 10 32.05 -44.82 49.87
CA SER A 10 30.88 -44.19 50.56
C SER A 10 31.09 -42.73 51.07
N GLU A 11 30.08 -41.86 51.23
CA GLU A 11 28.63 -41.98 51.01
C GLU A 11 27.96 -40.64 50.54
N HIS A 12 26.64 -40.66 50.33
CA HIS A 12 25.74 -39.62 49.78
C HIS A 12 25.65 -38.29 50.61
N VAL A 13 24.94 -37.21 50.22
CA VAL A 13 23.84 -36.87 49.26
C VAL A 13 24.02 -35.39 48.81
N SER A 14 23.29 -34.69 47.92
CA SER A 14 22.12 -34.87 47.01
C SER A 14 22.20 -33.82 45.86
N SER A 15 21.24 -33.48 44.98
CA SER A 15 19.87 -33.95 44.63
C SER A 15 19.50 -33.51 43.20
N THR A 16 18.89 -34.38 42.40
CA THR A 16 18.13 -34.01 41.18
C THR A 16 16.94 -34.96 41.00
N LYS A 17 15.83 -34.46 40.40
CA LYS A 17 14.58 -35.22 40.23
C LYS A 17 14.69 -36.22 39.06
N PRO A 18 14.01 -37.38 39.11
CA PRO A 18 13.92 -38.29 37.97
C PRO A 18 13.01 -37.70 36.88
N ALA A 19 13.50 -37.70 35.64
CA ALA A 19 12.67 -37.50 34.46
C ALA A 19 12.19 -38.88 33.97
N VAL A 20 10.94 -39.23 34.26
CA VAL A 20 10.33 -40.46 33.75
C VAL A 20 10.03 -40.27 32.26
N VAL A 21 10.88 -40.86 31.42
CA VAL A 21 10.59 -41.04 29.99
C VAL A 21 10.00 -42.44 29.83
N GLU A 22 8.67 -42.53 29.73
CA GLU A 22 8.01 -43.76 29.27
C GLU A 22 8.40 -44.03 27.81
N VAL A 23 9.43 -44.84 27.62
CA VAL A 23 9.73 -45.45 26.33
C VAL A 23 8.88 -46.72 26.23
N GLU A 24 7.87 -46.66 25.37
CA GLU A 24 7.01 -47.79 25.03
C GLU A 24 7.84 -48.94 24.42
N GLN A 25 8.16 -49.94 25.24
CA GLN A 25 8.83 -51.17 24.80
C GLN A 25 7.80 -52.14 24.22
N ILE A 26 7.79 -52.26 22.89
CA ILE A 26 7.08 -53.31 22.16
C ILE A 26 8.01 -54.53 22.08
N GLU A 27 7.50 -55.72 22.43
CA GLU A 27 8.26 -56.97 22.28
C GLU A 27 8.47 -57.30 20.80
N THR A 28 9.72 -57.24 20.33
CA THR A 28 10.10 -57.72 18.98
C THR A 28 10.28 -59.24 19.00
N ASN A 29 9.38 -59.97 18.34
CA ASN A 29 9.48 -61.43 18.20
C ASN A 29 10.69 -61.82 17.34
N ARG A 30 11.65 -62.53 17.93
CA ARG A 30 12.93 -62.93 17.31
C ARG A 30 12.83 -63.95 16.15
N GLY A 31 11.63 -64.27 15.67
CA GLY A 31 11.44 -65.18 14.53
C GLY A 31 9.99 -65.25 14.08
N VAL A 32 9.77 -65.32 12.76
CA VAL A 32 8.42 -65.39 12.18
C VAL A 32 7.95 -66.86 12.10
N PRO A 33 6.81 -67.24 12.72
CA PRO A 33 6.30 -68.61 12.64
C PRO A 33 6.09 -69.08 11.20
N GLY A 34 6.84 -70.11 10.79
CA GLY A 34 6.75 -70.71 9.45
C GLY A 34 7.85 -70.32 8.46
N GLN A 35 8.76 -69.40 8.78
CA GLN A 35 9.94 -69.12 7.94
C GLN A 35 11.24 -69.06 8.77
N ALA A 36 12.05 -70.12 8.68
CA ALA A 36 13.29 -70.27 9.45
C ALA A 36 14.42 -69.29 9.09
N ALA A 37 14.28 -68.52 8.01
CA ALA A 37 15.28 -67.56 7.52
C ALA A 37 14.90 -66.09 7.76
N TYR A 38 13.89 -65.83 8.61
CA TYR A 38 13.28 -64.51 8.77
C TYR A 38 13.18 -64.10 10.25
N TYR A 39 13.90 -63.06 10.64
CA TYR A 39 13.85 -62.49 11.99
C TYR A 39 13.80 -60.96 11.95
N GLU A 40 13.18 -60.36 12.96
CA GLU A 40 13.05 -58.92 13.11
C GLU A 40 13.96 -58.48 14.26
N LYS A 41 14.97 -57.66 13.96
CA LYS A 41 16.00 -57.20 14.90
C LYS A 41 15.95 -55.68 14.99
N ASP A 42 15.78 -55.15 16.20
CA ASP A 42 15.74 -53.70 16.48
C ASP A 42 14.68 -52.92 15.65
N GLY A 43 13.65 -53.62 15.16
CA GLY A 43 12.60 -53.09 14.27
C GLY A 43 12.87 -53.26 12.76
N LEU A 44 14.07 -53.68 12.37
CA LEU A 44 14.46 -53.99 10.99
C LEU A 44 14.20 -55.47 10.66
N ARG A 45 13.78 -55.74 9.42
CA ARG A 45 13.65 -57.11 8.91
C ARG A 45 14.96 -57.58 8.31
N THR A 46 15.50 -58.66 8.86
CA THR A 46 16.79 -59.23 8.49
C THR A 46 16.65 -60.69 8.05
N TYR A 47 17.36 -61.04 6.97
CA TYR A 47 17.48 -62.43 6.52
C TYR A 47 18.53 -63.18 7.34
N GLY A 48 18.45 -64.51 7.31
CA GLY A 48 19.24 -65.44 8.16
C GLY A 48 20.75 -65.51 7.91
N ASP A 49 21.31 -64.65 7.08
CA ASP A 49 22.73 -64.58 6.68
C ASP A 49 23.51 -63.49 7.44
N GLY A 50 22.88 -62.35 7.72
CA GLY A 50 23.45 -61.27 8.53
C GLY A 50 24.29 -60.23 7.77
N GLU A 51 24.12 -60.11 6.44
CA GLU A 51 24.71 -59.03 5.65
C GLU A 51 23.83 -57.76 5.60
N ASP A 52 24.40 -56.67 5.10
CA ASP A 52 23.84 -55.30 5.12
C ASP A 52 22.91 -55.00 3.92
N HIS A 53 22.13 -53.92 4.02
CA HIS A 53 20.93 -53.59 3.23
C HIS A 53 21.16 -53.17 1.75
N ASP A 54 22.30 -53.46 1.12
CA ASP A 54 22.56 -53.13 -0.30
C ASP A 54 22.26 -54.31 -1.28
N THR A 55 21.92 -55.52 -0.81
CA THR A 55 21.53 -56.64 -1.70
C THR A 55 20.08 -56.54 -2.20
N GLU A 56 19.90 -56.53 -3.53
CA GLU A 56 18.57 -56.44 -4.14
C GLU A 56 17.92 -57.82 -4.27
N PRO A 57 16.72 -58.05 -3.68
CA PRO A 57 16.06 -59.36 -3.77
C PRO A 57 15.65 -59.68 -5.22
N PRO A 58 15.56 -60.97 -5.61
CA PRO A 58 15.29 -61.36 -6.99
C PRO A 58 13.92 -60.89 -7.49
N MET A 59 13.84 -60.52 -8.77
CA MET A 59 12.61 -60.08 -9.43
C MET A 59 11.77 -61.28 -9.91
N THR A 60 11.02 -61.87 -8.97
CA THR A 60 10.08 -62.96 -9.27
C THR A 60 8.84 -62.45 -10.02
N PHE A 61 8.19 -63.33 -10.78
CA PHE A 61 6.96 -63.00 -11.52
C PHE A 61 5.86 -62.42 -10.60
N SER A 62 5.70 -62.94 -9.39
CA SER A 62 4.73 -62.41 -8.41
C SER A 62 5.07 -60.99 -7.93
N ARG A 63 6.36 -60.65 -7.76
CA ARG A 63 6.82 -59.30 -7.41
C ARG A 63 6.61 -58.33 -8.59
N ILE A 64 6.90 -58.75 -9.81
CA ILE A 64 6.64 -57.97 -11.03
C ILE A 64 5.13 -57.68 -11.17
N MET A 65 4.27 -58.71 -11.09
CA MET A 65 2.82 -58.52 -11.19
C MET A 65 2.23 -57.70 -10.04
N SER A 66 2.83 -57.75 -8.84
CA SER A 66 2.44 -56.87 -7.72
C SER A 66 2.77 -55.41 -8.00
N LEU A 67 3.95 -55.11 -8.56
CA LEU A 67 4.32 -53.75 -8.96
C LEU A 67 3.43 -53.22 -10.09
N ILE A 68 3.08 -54.07 -11.07
CA ILE A 68 2.11 -53.72 -12.13
C ILE A 68 0.72 -53.43 -11.52
N ALA A 69 0.26 -54.22 -10.54
CA ALA A 69 -0.99 -53.95 -9.83
C ALA A 69 -0.95 -52.58 -9.12
N MET A 70 0.16 -52.24 -8.45
CA MET A 70 0.33 -50.93 -7.81
C MET A 70 0.34 -49.78 -8.83
N ALA A 71 0.93 -49.97 -10.02
CA ALA A 71 0.89 -48.97 -11.09
C ALA A 71 -0.55 -48.69 -11.58
N PHE A 72 -1.39 -49.73 -11.71
CA PHE A 72 -2.80 -49.55 -12.05
C PHE A 72 -3.58 -48.80 -10.95
N LEU A 73 -3.34 -49.11 -9.66
CA LEU A 73 -3.93 -48.35 -8.54
C LEU A 73 -3.47 -46.89 -8.50
N TRP A 74 -2.17 -46.65 -8.68
CA TRP A 74 -1.54 -45.33 -8.71
C TRP A 74 -2.14 -44.48 -9.83
N THR A 75 -1.99 -44.90 -11.10
CA THR A 75 -2.55 -44.15 -12.24
C THR A 75 -4.08 -44.01 -12.11
N GLY A 76 -4.78 -45.08 -11.67
CA GLY A 76 -6.23 -45.09 -11.49
C GLY A 76 -6.76 -44.11 -10.43
N SER A 77 -5.94 -43.73 -9.43
CA SER A 77 -6.30 -42.72 -8.44
C SER A 77 -6.29 -41.29 -9.00
N GLN A 78 -5.42 -40.99 -9.96
CA GLN A 78 -5.18 -39.63 -10.45
C GLN A 78 -6.00 -39.27 -11.70
N ILE A 79 -6.22 -40.23 -12.61
CA ILE A 79 -6.92 -39.98 -13.89
C ILE A 79 -8.32 -39.38 -13.79
N PRO A 80 -9.16 -39.60 -12.74
CA PRO A 80 -10.47 -38.97 -12.66
C PRO A 80 -10.37 -37.44 -12.58
N VAL A 81 -9.48 -36.92 -11.73
CA VAL A 81 -9.25 -35.48 -11.58
C VAL A 81 -8.65 -34.90 -12.86
N TYR A 82 -7.67 -35.60 -13.46
CA TYR A 82 -6.97 -35.13 -14.66
C TYR A 82 -7.89 -35.02 -15.88
N LEU A 83 -8.77 -36.01 -16.09
CA LEU A 83 -9.67 -36.02 -17.24
C LEU A 83 -10.89 -35.12 -17.03
N PHE A 84 -11.61 -35.24 -15.90
CA PHE A 84 -12.77 -34.38 -15.65
C PHE A 84 -12.39 -32.91 -15.50
N GLY A 85 -11.27 -32.60 -14.83
CA GLY A 85 -10.74 -31.22 -14.72
C GLY A 85 -10.31 -30.59 -16.04
N GLY A 86 -10.15 -31.37 -17.11
CA GLY A 86 -9.92 -30.86 -18.46
C GLY A 86 -11.19 -30.39 -19.19
N VAL A 87 -12.39 -30.71 -18.70
CA VAL A 87 -13.69 -30.43 -19.35
C VAL A 87 -14.85 -29.88 -18.47
N PRO A 88 -14.64 -29.10 -17.38
CA PRO A 88 -15.77 -28.58 -16.59
C PRO A 88 -16.92 -27.92 -17.39
N PRO A 89 -16.66 -27.08 -18.42
CA PRO A 89 -17.73 -26.45 -19.21
C PRO A 89 -18.68 -27.43 -19.90
N TYR A 90 -18.17 -28.58 -20.35
CA TYR A 90 -18.99 -29.62 -20.99
C TYR A 90 -19.89 -30.35 -20.00
N VAL A 91 -19.55 -30.36 -18.71
CA VAL A 91 -20.36 -31.03 -17.69
C VAL A 91 -21.46 -30.08 -17.19
N TYR A 92 -21.12 -28.91 -16.66
CA TYR A 92 -22.15 -27.99 -16.14
C TYR A 92 -22.96 -27.28 -17.24
N GLY A 93 -22.51 -27.29 -18.50
CA GLY A 93 -23.34 -26.92 -19.65
C GLY A 93 -24.42 -27.95 -20.01
N ASP A 94 -24.29 -29.21 -19.56
CA ASP A 94 -25.21 -30.33 -19.84
C ASP A 94 -26.08 -30.70 -18.62
N ILE A 95 -25.55 -30.63 -17.39
CA ILE A 95 -26.28 -30.95 -16.14
C ILE A 95 -26.47 -29.75 -15.18
N GLY A 96 -26.21 -28.53 -15.66
CA GLY A 96 -26.33 -27.30 -14.86
C GLY A 96 -25.33 -27.20 -13.70
N GLY A 97 -25.62 -26.29 -12.76
CA GLY A 97 -24.83 -26.12 -11.53
C GLY A 97 -23.55 -25.28 -11.68
N SER A 98 -23.54 -24.30 -12.59
CA SER A 98 -22.46 -23.31 -12.74
C SER A 98 -22.31 -22.35 -11.53
N ASP A 99 -23.19 -22.42 -10.53
CA ASP A 99 -23.06 -21.81 -9.20
C ASP A 99 -22.23 -22.65 -8.22
N ARG A 100 -21.98 -23.93 -8.54
CA ARG A 100 -21.38 -24.94 -7.64
C ARG A 100 -20.17 -25.66 -8.22
N TRP A 101 -19.82 -25.40 -9.47
CA TRP A 101 -18.81 -26.17 -10.20
C TRP A 101 -17.42 -26.21 -9.54
N ILE A 102 -17.09 -25.31 -8.61
CA ILE A 102 -15.87 -25.43 -7.79
C ILE A 102 -15.82 -26.77 -7.01
N TRP A 103 -16.98 -27.24 -6.51
CA TRP A 103 -17.09 -28.51 -5.79
C TRP A 103 -16.88 -29.75 -6.68
N PHE A 104 -16.91 -29.60 -8.01
CA PHE A 104 -16.66 -30.65 -9.01
C PHE A 104 -15.35 -31.41 -8.76
N VAL A 105 -14.25 -30.70 -8.48
CA VAL A 105 -12.95 -31.30 -8.13
C VAL A 105 -12.70 -31.26 -6.63
N LEU A 106 -13.09 -30.20 -5.93
CA LEU A 106 -12.81 -30.10 -4.49
C LEU A 106 -13.47 -31.20 -3.65
N ALA A 107 -14.62 -31.74 -4.07
CA ALA A 107 -15.23 -32.88 -3.38
C ALA A 107 -14.37 -34.16 -3.46
N ASN A 108 -13.60 -34.32 -4.54
CA ASN A 108 -12.60 -35.39 -4.66
C ASN A 108 -11.41 -35.12 -3.72
N LEU A 109 -10.81 -33.92 -3.79
CA LEU A 109 -9.65 -33.56 -2.99
C LEU A 109 -9.94 -33.58 -1.47
N LEU A 110 -11.08 -33.03 -1.05
CA LEU A 110 -11.46 -32.95 0.36
C LEU A 110 -11.76 -34.33 0.96
N SER A 111 -12.42 -35.22 0.21
CA SER A 111 -12.70 -36.59 0.67
C SER A 111 -11.47 -37.47 0.66
N LEU A 112 -10.57 -37.27 -0.30
CA LEU A 112 -9.23 -37.86 -0.32
C LEU A 112 -8.46 -37.47 0.95
N ALA A 113 -8.32 -36.17 1.21
CA ALA A 113 -7.63 -35.64 2.39
C ALA A 113 -8.25 -36.14 3.71
N ALA A 114 -9.58 -36.21 3.80
CA ALA A 114 -10.29 -36.70 4.99
C ALA A 114 -10.01 -38.17 5.31
N VAL A 115 -9.84 -39.03 4.29
CA VAL A 115 -9.60 -40.46 4.48
C VAL A 115 -8.12 -40.77 4.71
N CYS A 116 -7.20 -40.04 4.06
CA CYS A 116 -5.74 -40.30 4.11
C CYS A 116 -5.17 -40.63 5.51
N PRO A 117 -5.41 -39.84 6.59
CA PRO A 117 -4.83 -40.10 7.91
C PRO A 117 -5.14 -41.50 8.47
N PHE A 118 -6.31 -42.05 8.16
CA PHE A 118 -6.73 -43.38 8.61
C PHE A 118 -6.12 -44.50 7.76
N VAL A 119 -5.88 -44.27 6.46
CA VAL A 119 -5.43 -45.32 5.53
C VAL A 119 -4.16 -45.99 6.01
N GLY A 120 -3.22 -45.25 6.62
CA GLY A 120 -2.03 -45.83 7.27
C GLY A 120 -2.43 -46.90 8.29
N SER A 121 -3.04 -46.47 9.41
CA SER A 121 -3.50 -47.36 10.48
C SER A 121 -4.37 -48.53 9.99
N ILE A 122 -5.35 -48.29 9.10
CA ILE A 122 -6.26 -49.32 8.59
C ILE A 122 -5.53 -50.29 7.63
N SER A 123 -4.56 -49.85 6.84
CA SER A 123 -3.73 -50.69 5.95
C SER A 123 -2.70 -51.53 6.72
N ASP A 124 -2.29 -51.05 7.90
CA ASP A 124 -1.46 -51.76 8.85
C ASP A 124 -2.28 -52.77 9.70
N ILE A 125 -3.53 -52.45 10.01
CA ILE A 125 -4.47 -53.28 10.80
C ILE A 125 -5.19 -54.36 9.97
N VAL A 126 -5.91 -53.98 8.90
CA VAL A 126 -6.78 -54.87 8.10
C VAL A 126 -5.99 -55.63 7.03
N GLY A 127 -4.79 -55.15 6.72
CA GLY A 127 -3.89 -55.70 5.71
C GLY A 127 -4.07 -55.06 4.33
N ARG A 128 -2.95 -54.59 3.77
CA ARG A 128 -2.88 -53.75 2.56
C ARG A 128 -3.73 -54.24 1.38
N ARG A 129 -3.81 -55.55 1.14
CA ARG A 129 -4.59 -56.15 0.04
C ARG A 129 -6.08 -55.80 0.10
N TRP A 130 -6.71 -55.93 1.27
CA TRP A 130 -8.15 -55.67 1.41
C TRP A 130 -8.45 -54.18 1.29
N VAL A 131 -7.57 -53.34 1.86
CA VAL A 131 -7.66 -51.88 1.75
C VAL A 131 -7.53 -51.40 0.30
N ALA A 132 -6.56 -51.90 -0.47
CA ALA A 132 -6.44 -51.61 -1.90
C ALA A 132 -7.69 -52.00 -2.72
N MET A 133 -8.29 -53.17 -2.45
CA MET A 133 -9.51 -53.58 -3.16
C MET A 133 -10.71 -52.70 -2.79
N ILE A 134 -10.82 -52.25 -1.53
CA ILE A 134 -11.85 -51.30 -1.08
C ILE A 134 -11.68 -49.95 -1.80
N GLY A 135 -10.46 -49.42 -1.90
CA GLY A 135 -10.19 -48.17 -2.62
C GLY A 135 -10.54 -48.25 -4.11
N ALA A 136 -10.18 -49.35 -4.77
CA ALA A 136 -10.54 -49.58 -6.17
C ALA A 136 -12.07 -49.72 -6.38
N MET A 137 -12.79 -50.38 -5.46
CA MET A 137 -14.26 -50.43 -5.52
C MET A 137 -14.90 -49.04 -5.35
N PHE A 138 -14.38 -48.19 -4.47
CA PHE A 138 -14.87 -46.81 -4.32
C PHE A 138 -14.62 -45.94 -5.56
N LEU A 139 -13.48 -46.09 -6.24
CA LEU A 139 -13.24 -45.44 -7.54
C LEU A 139 -14.26 -45.88 -8.60
N ILE A 140 -14.49 -47.19 -8.75
CA ILE A 140 -15.46 -47.73 -9.72
C ILE A 140 -16.87 -47.18 -9.43
N LEU A 141 -17.30 -47.20 -8.17
CA LEU A 141 -18.59 -46.65 -7.74
C LEU A 141 -18.70 -45.15 -8.05
N GLY A 142 -17.69 -44.36 -7.68
CA GLY A 142 -17.66 -42.92 -7.96
C GLY A 142 -17.75 -42.61 -9.45
N MET A 143 -17.03 -43.36 -10.29
CA MET A 143 -17.06 -43.18 -11.74
C MET A 143 -18.41 -43.57 -12.36
N ILE A 144 -19.08 -44.61 -11.87
CA ILE A 144 -20.44 -44.97 -12.28
C ILE A 144 -21.41 -43.82 -11.95
N ILE A 145 -21.34 -43.25 -10.75
CA ILE A 145 -22.19 -42.12 -10.32
C ILE A 145 -21.91 -40.89 -11.18
N CYS A 146 -20.65 -40.53 -11.41
CA CYS A 146 -20.28 -39.40 -12.27
C CYS A 146 -20.81 -39.55 -13.71
N SER A 147 -20.61 -40.72 -14.34
CA SER A 147 -21.09 -40.98 -15.70
C SER A 147 -22.63 -41.06 -15.83
N THR A 148 -23.36 -41.29 -14.74
CA THR A 148 -24.84 -41.39 -14.74
C THR A 148 -25.53 -40.15 -14.17
N ALA A 149 -24.80 -39.11 -13.81
CA ALA A 149 -25.37 -37.88 -13.27
C ALA A 149 -26.19 -37.09 -14.31
N HIS A 150 -27.34 -36.60 -13.86
CA HIS A 150 -28.20 -35.61 -14.53
C HIS A 150 -28.28 -34.28 -13.75
N GLU A 151 -27.61 -34.21 -12.59
CA GLU A 151 -27.68 -33.12 -11.62
C GLU A 151 -26.29 -32.90 -11.02
N MET A 152 -25.83 -31.65 -10.94
CA MET A 152 -24.49 -31.32 -10.44
C MET A 152 -24.24 -31.86 -9.02
N ASN A 153 -25.25 -31.81 -8.14
CA ASN A 153 -25.11 -32.32 -6.77
C ASN A 153 -24.88 -33.84 -6.72
N ILE A 154 -25.39 -34.60 -7.69
CA ILE A 154 -25.15 -36.05 -7.82
C ILE A 154 -23.73 -36.31 -8.34
N PHE A 155 -23.27 -35.53 -9.33
CA PHE A 155 -21.90 -35.62 -9.83
C PHE A 155 -20.88 -35.34 -8.71
N ILE A 156 -21.09 -34.28 -7.92
CA ILE A 156 -20.29 -33.94 -6.74
C ILE A 156 -20.24 -35.13 -5.76
N GLY A 157 -21.37 -35.80 -5.51
CA GLY A 157 -21.44 -37.03 -4.70
C GLY A 157 -20.61 -38.19 -5.27
N GLY A 158 -20.61 -38.38 -6.59
CA GLY A 158 -19.73 -39.35 -7.27
C GLY A 158 -18.25 -39.02 -7.08
N MET A 159 -17.89 -37.74 -7.14
CA MET A 159 -16.52 -37.28 -6.92
C MET A 159 -16.05 -37.46 -5.47
N VAL A 160 -16.94 -37.40 -4.47
CA VAL A 160 -16.63 -37.81 -3.08
C VAL A 160 -16.22 -39.28 -3.03
N PHE A 161 -16.99 -40.20 -3.60
CA PHE A 161 -16.62 -41.63 -3.61
C PHE A 161 -15.32 -41.88 -4.38
N ALA A 162 -15.10 -41.16 -5.49
CA ALA A 162 -13.86 -41.22 -6.24
C ALA A 162 -12.64 -40.75 -5.43
N GLY A 163 -12.78 -39.69 -4.61
CA GLY A 163 -11.70 -39.15 -3.77
C GLY A 163 -11.33 -40.09 -2.62
N ILE A 164 -12.33 -40.68 -1.96
CA ILE A 164 -12.15 -41.76 -0.98
C ILE A 164 -11.33 -42.91 -1.59
N GLY A 165 -11.75 -43.39 -2.77
CA GLY A 165 -11.06 -44.49 -3.45
C GLY A 165 -9.65 -44.13 -3.92
N ALA A 166 -9.46 -42.90 -4.42
CA ALA A 166 -8.17 -42.37 -4.84
C ALA A 166 -7.16 -42.31 -3.68
N GLY A 167 -7.53 -41.73 -2.53
CA GLY A 167 -6.63 -41.62 -1.37
C GLY A 167 -6.19 -42.97 -0.80
N ILE A 168 -7.11 -43.95 -0.78
CA ILE A 168 -6.81 -45.32 -0.37
C ILE A 168 -5.80 -45.98 -1.34
N ASN A 169 -6.01 -45.81 -2.64
CA ASN A 169 -5.20 -46.43 -3.67
C ASN A 169 -3.83 -45.77 -3.86
N GLU A 170 -3.75 -44.43 -3.83
CA GLU A 170 -2.49 -43.69 -3.94
C GLU A 170 -1.53 -44.07 -2.82
N LEU A 171 -2.00 -44.04 -1.57
CA LEU A 171 -1.20 -44.41 -0.40
C LEU A 171 -0.79 -45.88 -0.41
N THR A 172 -1.70 -46.78 -0.78
CA THR A 172 -1.36 -48.21 -0.81
C THR A 172 -0.36 -48.52 -1.92
N ALA A 173 -0.46 -47.88 -3.10
CA ALA A 173 0.50 -48.04 -4.18
C ALA A 173 1.90 -47.52 -3.82
N LEU A 174 2.00 -46.32 -3.22
CA LEU A 174 3.28 -45.76 -2.77
C LEU A 174 3.92 -46.59 -1.65
N ALA A 175 3.13 -46.99 -0.64
CA ALA A 175 3.62 -47.78 0.48
C ALA A 175 4.11 -49.16 0.03
N VAL A 176 3.30 -49.92 -0.74
CA VAL A 176 3.68 -51.25 -1.23
C VAL A 176 4.89 -51.19 -2.16
N THR A 177 4.97 -50.18 -3.03
CA THR A 177 6.15 -50.02 -3.91
C THR A 177 7.42 -49.70 -3.10
N SER A 178 7.29 -48.96 -2.00
CA SER A 178 8.40 -48.65 -1.08
C SER A 178 8.82 -49.84 -0.21
N GLU A 179 7.88 -50.72 0.17
CA GLU A 179 8.13 -51.99 0.88
C GLU A 179 8.76 -53.06 -0.04
N LEU A 180 8.44 -53.04 -1.34
CA LEU A 180 8.98 -53.98 -2.33
C LEU A 180 10.35 -53.57 -2.90
N ALA A 181 10.95 -52.48 -2.42
CA ALA A 181 12.21 -51.91 -2.91
C ALA A 181 13.26 -51.78 -1.78
N PRO A 182 14.55 -52.11 -2.04
CA PRO A 182 15.63 -51.81 -1.10
C PRO A 182 15.67 -50.32 -0.74
N THR A 183 15.96 -49.98 0.52
CA THR A 183 15.85 -48.60 1.02
C THR A 183 16.64 -47.59 0.18
N ALA A 184 17.86 -47.93 -0.22
CA ALA A 184 18.70 -47.09 -1.08
C ALA A 184 18.28 -47.03 -2.57
N GLN A 185 17.26 -47.79 -2.97
CA GLN A 185 16.68 -47.80 -4.33
C GLN A 185 15.19 -47.43 -4.38
N ARG A 186 14.54 -47.13 -3.24
CA ARG A 186 13.12 -46.70 -3.15
C ARG A 186 12.79 -45.59 -4.16
N GLY A 187 13.69 -44.61 -4.33
CA GLY A 187 13.52 -43.53 -5.32
C GLY A 187 13.38 -44.01 -6.76
N LYS A 188 14.23 -44.94 -7.24
CA LYS A 188 14.11 -45.51 -8.60
C LYS A 188 12.80 -46.29 -8.79
N TYR A 189 12.43 -47.11 -7.82
CA TYR A 189 11.20 -47.91 -7.89
C TYR A 189 9.95 -47.02 -7.94
N VAL A 190 9.91 -45.95 -7.15
CA VAL A 190 8.84 -44.96 -7.21
C VAL A 190 8.92 -44.10 -8.48
N ALA A 191 10.10 -43.81 -9.03
CA ALA A 191 10.22 -43.13 -10.33
C ALA A 191 9.57 -43.94 -11.46
N VAL A 192 9.75 -45.26 -11.46
CA VAL A 192 9.10 -46.18 -12.43
C VAL A 192 7.58 -46.23 -12.20
N LEU A 193 7.11 -46.26 -10.94
CA LEU A 193 5.68 -46.16 -10.62
C LEU A 193 5.07 -44.85 -11.14
N VAL A 194 5.72 -43.71 -10.89
CA VAL A 194 5.26 -42.40 -11.33
C VAL A 194 5.26 -42.30 -12.87
N PHE A 195 6.23 -42.91 -13.54
CA PHE A 195 6.32 -42.96 -15.00
C PHE A 195 5.10 -43.60 -15.69
N THR A 196 4.31 -44.45 -15.00
CA THR A 196 3.10 -45.05 -15.59
C THR A 196 1.93 -44.06 -15.78
N ILE A 197 2.11 -42.80 -15.41
CA ILE A 197 1.19 -41.70 -15.76
C ILE A 197 1.41 -41.20 -17.21
N LEU A 198 2.54 -41.51 -17.87
CA LEU A 198 2.90 -40.96 -19.19
C LEU A 198 1.79 -40.94 -20.26
N PRO A 199 0.95 -41.99 -20.44
CA PRO A 199 -0.15 -41.97 -21.43
C PRO A 199 -1.23 -40.91 -21.15
N PHE A 200 -1.30 -40.43 -19.91
CA PHE A 200 -2.27 -39.45 -19.40
C PHE A 200 -1.66 -38.06 -19.17
N CYS A 201 -0.39 -37.83 -19.53
CA CYS A 201 0.16 -36.47 -19.62
C CYS A 201 -0.65 -35.53 -20.55
N PRO A 202 -1.13 -35.97 -21.74
CA PRO A 202 -2.07 -35.20 -22.57
C PRO A 202 -3.55 -35.43 -22.16
N SER A 203 -3.84 -35.62 -20.87
CA SER A 203 -5.20 -35.87 -20.34
C SER A 203 -6.22 -34.81 -20.75
N VAL A 204 -5.86 -33.52 -20.72
CA VAL A 204 -6.74 -32.42 -21.17
C VAL A 204 -7.16 -32.61 -22.63
N LEU A 205 -6.24 -33.02 -23.51
CA LEU A 205 -6.53 -33.30 -24.92
C LEU A 205 -7.45 -34.52 -25.07
N TRP A 206 -7.20 -35.61 -24.33
CA TRP A 206 -8.09 -36.78 -24.35
C TRP A 206 -9.51 -36.44 -23.88
N ALA A 207 -9.64 -35.71 -22.77
CA ALA A 207 -10.94 -35.31 -22.23
C ALA A 207 -11.69 -34.38 -23.20
N GLN A 208 -11.03 -33.35 -23.73
CA GLN A 208 -11.59 -32.42 -24.72
C GLN A 208 -12.07 -33.16 -25.97
N LEU A 209 -11.27 -34.07 -26.54
CA LEU A 209 -11.65 -34.85 -27.72
C LEU A 209 -12.83 -35.81 -27.45
N ILE A 210 -12.85 -36.48 -26.29
CA ILE A 210 -13.97 -37.36 -25.91
C ILE A 210 -15.25 -36.55 -25.75
N ALA A 211 -15.19 -35.39 -25.08
CA ALA A 211 -16.33 -34.52 -24.87
C ALA A 211 -16.83 -33.89 -26.18
N SER A 212 -15.93 -33.45 -27.08
CA SER A 212 -16.31 -32.75 -28.33
C SER A 212 -16.82 -33.68 -29.43
N HIS A 213 -16.39 -34.95 -29.46
CA HIS A 213 -16.81 -35.92 -30.47
C HIS A 213 -17.90 -36.91 -30.01
N SER A 214 -18.23 -36.95 -28.71
CA SER A 214 -19.24 -37.88 -28.18
C SER A 214 -20.05 -37.25 -27.03
N THR A 215 -19.80 -37.63 -25.79
CA THR A 215 -20.27 -36.94 -24.58
C THR A 215 -19.22 -37.06 -23.49
N TRP A 216 -19.19 -36.10 -22.56
CA TRP A 216 -18.29 -36.12 -21.41
C TRP A 216 -18.44 -37.39 -20.54
N ARG A 217 -19.63 -38.03 -20.55
CA ARG A 217 -19.95 -39.22 -19.74
C ARG A 217 -19.05 -40.43 -20.02
N TRP A 218 -18.46 -40.52 -21.22
CA TRP A 218 -17.51 -41.58 -21.57
C TRP A 218 -16.20 -41.53 -20.77
N ILE A 219 -15.82 -40.35 -20.23
CA ILE A 219 -14.61 -40.19 -19.41
C ILE A 219 -14.68 -41.08 -18.15
N GLY A 220 -15.82 -41.08 -17.44
CA GLY A 220 -15.99 -41.91 -16.25
C GLY A 220 -15.97 -43.41 -16.56
N LEU A 221 -16.47 -43.84 -17.73
CA LEU A 221 -16.36 -45.24 -18.15
C LEU A 221 -14.88 -45.66 -18.34
N TRP A 222 -14.06 -44.82 -18.96
CA TRP A 222 -12.62 -45.07 -19.11
C TRP A 222 -11.90 -45.16 -17.76
N CYS A 223 -12.17 -44.22 -16.85
CA CYS A 223 -11.62 -44.25 -15.49
C CYS A 223 -12.08 -45.49 -14.69
N GLY A 224 -13.36 -45.83 -14.77
CA GLY A 224 -13.94 -46.99 -14.09
C GLY A 224 -13.38 -48.32 -14.61
N LEU A 225 -13.19 -48.46 -15.93
CA LEU A 225 -12.56 -49.63 -16.54
C LEU A 225 -11.10 -49.79 -16.11
N TRP A 226 -10.34 -48.69 -16.03
CA TRP A 226 -8.96 -48.72 -15.52
C TRP A 226 -8.89 -49.16 -14.05
N ALA A 227 -9.76 -48.60 -13.20
CA ALA A 227 -9.87 -48.99 -11.80
C ALA A 227 -10.30 -50.46 -11.63
N PHE A 228 -11.18 -50.98 -12.50
CA PHE A 228 -11.58 -52.39 -12.53
C PHE A 228 -10.41 -53.32 -12.90
N ILE A 229 -9.59 -52.96 -13.89
CA ILE A 229 -8.36 -53.73 -14.21
C ILE A 229 -7.41 -53.75 -13.01
N GLY A 230 -7.23 -52.62 -12.32
CA GLY A 230 -6.46 -52.54 -11.08
C GLY A 230 -7.00 -53.46 -9.96
N LEU A 231 -8.32 -53.45 -9.74
CA LEU A 231 -9.00 -54.33 -8.77
C LEU A 231 -8.72 -55.82 -9.06
N VAL A 232 -8.85 -56.24 -10.33
CA VAL A 232 -8.60 -57.61 -10.77
C VAL A 232 -7.13 -58.00 -10.58
N LEU A 233 -6.18 -57.12 -10.93
CA LEU A 233 -4.75 -57.38 -10.75
C LEU A 233 -4.36 -57.55 -9.26
N VAL A 234 -4.89 -56.71 -8.37
CA VAL A 234 -4.69 -56.85 -6.92
C VAL A 234 -5.29 -58.15 -6.40
N ALA A 235 -6.52 -58.49 -6.81
CA ALA A 235 -7.21 -59.69 -6.35
C ALA A 235 -6.49 -61.00 -6.77
N ILE A 236 -5.90 -61.03 -7.97
CA ILE A 236 -5.23 -62.23 -8.50
C ILE A 236 -3.76 -62.32 -8.06
N PHE A 237 -2.99 -61.23 -8.09
CA PHE A 237 -1.53 -61.31 -7.98
C PHE A 237 -0.94 -60.84 -6.64
N TYR A 238 -1.63 -59.95 -5.90
CA TYR A 238 -1.06 -59.36 -4.68
C TYR A 238 -1.44 -60.13 -3.40
N HIS A 239 -0.51 -60.95 -2.90
CA HIS A 239 -0.67 -61.77 -1.70
C HIS A 239 0.44 -61.48 -0.67
N PRO A 240 0.31 -60.41 0.13
CA PRO A 240 1.31 -60.05 1.15
C PRO A 240 1.30 -61.02 2.35
N PRO A 241 2.45 -61.22 3.04
CA PRO A 241 2.52 -62.04 4.25
C PRO A 241 1.81 -61.39 5.46
N PRO A 242 1.47 -62.16 6.50
CA PRO A 242 0.90 -61.62 7.74
C PRO A 242 1.83 -60.61 8.43
N ARG A 243 1.27 -59.49 8.91
CA ARG A 243 2.01 -58.50 9.73
C ARG A 243 2.32 -59.07 11.12
N VAL A 244 3.40 -58.61 11.74
CA VAL A 244 3.77 -58.97 13.12
C VAL A 244 2.88 -58.24 14.14
N ASN A 245 2.63 -56.94 13.92
CA ASN A 245 1.86 -56.04 14.80
C ASN A 245 0.40 -56.47 15.09
N SER A 246 -0.15 -57.47 14.39
CA SER A 246 -1.50 -58.00 14.61
C SER A 246 -1.54 -59.49 14.97
N GLN A 247 -0.39 -60.10 15.29
CA GLN A 247 -0.34 -61.48 15.78
C GLN A 247 -0.82 -61.55 17.24
N GLY A 248 -1.74 -62.48 17.53
CA GLY A 248 -2.26 -62.74 18.87
C GLY A 248 -3.51 -61.94 19.29
N MET A 249 -3.84 -60.83 18.62
CA MET A 249 -5.02 -60.02 18.96
C MET A 249 -6.31 -60.51 18.26
N SER A 250 -7.45 -60.40 18.95
CA SER A 250 -8.76 -60.64 18.31
C SER A 250 -9.23 -59.43 17.49
N ARG A 251 -10.02 -59.67 16.42
CA ARG A 251 -10.61 -58.62 15.57
C ARG A 251 -11.35 -57.52 16.35
N LYS A 252 -11.90 -57.83 17.54
CA LYS A 252 -12.61 -56.86 18.39
C LYS A 252 -11.67 -55.99 19.21
N GLN A 253 -10.52 -56.51 19.64
CA GLN A 253 -9.47 -55.70 20.29
C GLN A 253 -8.80 -54.79 19.26
N ILE A 254 -8.46 -55.34 18.09
CA ILE A 254 -7.87 -54.62 16.95
C ILE A 254 -8.72 -53.40 16.53
N LEU A 255 -10.05 -53.55 16.49
CA LEU A 255 -10.96 -52.42 16.19
C LEU A 255 -11.05 -51.38 17.33
N ALA A 256 -10.70 -51.74 18.56
CA ALA A 256 -10.77 -50.84 19.72
C ALA A 256 -9.53 -49.95 19.90
N GLU A 257 -8.46 -50.17 19.12
CA GLU A 257 -7.22 -49.38 19.14
C GLU A 257 -7.21 -48.22 18.12
N ILE A 258 -8.29 -48.08 17.32
CA ILE A 258 -8.45 -46.98 16.36
C ILE A 258 -8.87 -45.68 17.08
N ASP A 259 -8.17 -44.58 16.80
CA ASP A 259 -8.48 -43.25 17.33
C ASP A 259 -9.71 -42.61 16.66
N TYR A 260 -10.91 -43.15 16.95
CA TYR A 260 -12.17 -42.63 16.43
C TYR A 260 -12.44 -41.17 16.82
N ILE A 261 -11.94 -40.70 17.97
CA ILE A 261 -12.15 -39.34 18.48
C ILE A 261 -11.25 -38.36 17.71
N GLY A 262 -9.94 -38.63 17.64
CA GLY A 262 -9.01 -37.82 16.84
C GLY A 262 -9.40 -37.84 15.37
N GLY A 263 -9.83 -39.00 14.87
CA GLY A 263 -10.39 -39.14 13.53
C GLY A 263 -11.59 -38.24 13.26
N PHE A 264 -12.59 -38.23 14.13
CA PHE A 264 -13.76 -37.35 14.01
C PHE A 264 -13.37 -35.87 14.03
N LEU A 265 -12.53 -35.45 14.98
CA LEU A 265 -12.05 -34.07 15.10
C LEU A 265 -11.27 -33.63 13.84
N SER A 266 -10.41 -34.51 13.30
CA SER A 266 -9.65 -34.25 12.08
C SER A 266 -10.52 -34.14 10.83
N ILE A 267 -11.45 -35.09 10.61
CA ILE A 267 -12.36 -35.06 9.44
C ILE A 267 -13.27 -33.84 9.52
N SER A 268 -14.03 -33.71 10.61
CA SER A 268 -15.05 -32.66 10.73
C SER A 268 -14.43 -31.28 10.77
N GLY A 269 -13.29 -31.12 11.44
CA GLY A 269 -12.55 -29.85 11.47
C GLY A 269 -12.07 -29.42 10.09
N MET A 270 -11.43 -30.33 9.36
CA MET A 270 -10.94 -30.05 8.00
C MET A 270 -12.07 -29.79 7.00
N ILE A 271 -13.14 -30.58 7.03
CA ILE A 271 -14.30 -30.37 6.14
C ILE A 271 -14.94 -29.01 6.38
N LEU A 272 -15.21 -28.65 7.64
CA LEU A 272 -15.84 -27.36 7.97
C LEU A 272 -14.92 -26.18 7.67
N PHE A 273 -13.62 -26.29 7.96
CA PHE A 273 -12.64 -25.24 7.66
C PHE A 273 -12.53 -24.99 6.15
N MET A 274 -12.43 -26.04 5.33
CA MET A 274 -12.41 -25.95 3.86
C MET A 274 -13.73 -25.45 3.28
N MET A 275 -14.87 -25.87 3.83
CA MET A 275 -16.20 -25.39 3.43
C MET A 275 -16.36 -23.89 3.68
N GLY A 276 -15.91 -23.40 4.84
CA GLY A 276 -15.87 -21.97 5.15
C GLY A 276 -14.97 -21.19 4.18
N MET A 277 -13.72 -21.65 3.99
CA MET A 277 -12.77 -21.05 3.04
C MET A 277 -13.31 -20.97 1.61
N GLN A 278 -14.07 -21.96 1.15
CA GLN A 278 -14.59 -22.01 -0.21
C GLN A 278 -15.91 -21.23 -0.40
N TRP A 279 -16.68 -21.03 0.66
CA TRP A 279 -17.89 -20.21 0.60
C TRP A 279 -17.60 -18.71 0.60
N GLY A 280 -16.51 -18.29 1.27
CA GLY A 280 -16.10 -16.89 1.35
C GLY A 280 -15.73 -16.29 -0.01
N GLY A 281 -16.32 -15.13 -0.32
CA GLY A 281 -16.01 -14.34 -1.52
C GLY A 281 -16.69 -14.81 -2.81
N TYR A 282 -17.15 -16.06 -2.88
CA TYR A 282 -17.82 -16.63 -4.06
C TYR A 282 -19.34 -16.82 -3.85
N GLN A 283 -19.76 -17.83 -3.08
CA GLN A 283 -21.20 -18.08 -2.83
C GLN A 283 -21.77 -17.13 -1.77
N TYR A 284 -20.96 -16.67 -0.82
CA TYR A 284 -21.37 -15.79 0.26
C TYR A 284 -20.29 -14.74 0.59
N PRO A 285 -20.64 -13.52 1.02
CA PRO A 285 -19.66 -12.56 1.53
C PRO A 285 -18.87 -13.14 2.71
N TRP A 286 -17.58 -12.78 2.85
CA TRP A 286 -16.71 -13.23 3.95
C TRP A 286 -17.26 -12.93 5.36
N SER A 287 -18.11 -11.91 5.49
CA SER A 287 -18.81 -11.54 6.72
C SER A 287 -20.10 -12.35 7.01
N SER A 288 -20.50 -13.24 6.10
CA SER A 288 -21.71 -14.06 6.25
C SER A 288 -21.54 -15.10 7.36
N ALA A 289 -22.59 -15.30 8.16
CA ALA A 289 -22.66 -16.40 9.13
C ALA A 289 -22.45 -17.78 8.47
N HIS A 290 -22.86 -17.95 7.22
CA HIS A 290 -22.61 -19.17 6.44
C HIS A 290 -21.12 -19.45 6.21
N VAL A 291 -20.29 -18.41 6.13
CA VAL A 291 -18.82 -18.53 5.97
C VAL A 291 -18.15 -18.68 7.32
N LEU A 292 -18.44 -17.77 8.25
CA LEU A 292 -17.74 -17.66 9.52
C LEU A 292 -18.03 -18.85 10.46
N ALA A 293 -19.26 -19.37 10.51
CA ALA A 293 -19.60 -20.47 11.41
C ALA A 293 -18.81 -21.77 11.11
N PRO A 294 -18.79 -22.33 9.88
CA PRO A 294 -17.98 -23.50 9.58
C PRO A 294 -16.48 -23.20 9.58
N LEU A 295 -16.04 -22.00 9.19
CA LEU A 295 -14.61 -21.62 9.25
C LEU A 295 -14.07 -21.65 10.69
N ILE A 296 -14.78 -20.99 11.63
CA ILE A 296 -14.39 -20.92 13.04
C ILE A 296 -14.53 -22.30 13.70
N LEU A 297 -15.66 -23.00 13.50
CA LEU A 297 -15.86 -24.32 14.08
C LEU A 297 -14.84 -25.34 13.55
N GLY A 298 -14.50 -25.26 12.26
CA GLY A 298 -13.47 -26.07 11.63
C GLY A 298 -12.09 -25.85 12.25
N ALA A 299 -11.68 -24.59 12.40
CA ALA A 299 -10.42 -24.23 13.07
C ALA A 299 -10.38 -24.70 14.53
N VAL A 300 -11.48 -24.53 15.29
CA VAL A 300 -11.60 -25.01 16.68
C VAL A 300 -11.47 -26.54 16.76
N LEU A 301 -12.08 -27.28 15.84
CA LEU A 301 -11.98 -28.75 15.79
C LEU A 301 -10.58 -29.24 15.38
N ILE A 302 -9.88 -28.52 14.49
CA ILE A 302 -8.47 -28.81 14.14
C ILE A 302 -7.55 -28.56 15.35
N VAL A 303 -7.77 -27.47 16.11
CA VAL A 303 -7.03 -27.23 17.37
C VAL A 303 -7.34 -28.31 18.39
N ALA A 304 -8.62 -28.69 18.56
CA ALA A 304 -9.03 -29.78 19.44
C ALA A 304 -8.41 -31.13 19.04
N PHE A 305 -8.26 -31.41 17.74
CA PHE A 305 -7.55 -32.59 17.22
C PHE A 305 -6.07 -32.59 17.64
N VAL A 306 -5.35 -31.48 17.43
CA VAL A 306 -3.94 -31.35 17.82
C VAL A 306 -3.74 -31.51 19.33
N VAL A 307 -4.66 -30.97 20.14
CA VAL A 307 -4.67 -31.18 21.60
C VAL A 307 -4.95 -32.65 21.93
N TRP A 308 -5.95 -33.28 21.30
CA TRP A 308 -6.30 -34.69 21.53
C TRP A 308 -5.16 -35.66 21.22
N GLN A 309 -4.37 -35.44 20.15
CA GLN A 309 -3.18 -36.25 19.87
C GLN A 309 -2.11 -36.20 20.98
N GLY A 310 -2.18 -35.23 21.90
CA GLY A 310 -1.34 -35.20 23.12
C GLY A 310 -1.79 -36.17 24.22
N TYR A 311 -3.07 -36.52 24.27
CA TYR A 311 -3.71 -37.30 25.34
C TYR A 311 -4.26 -38.67 24.89
N ALA A 312 -4.42 -38.90 23.58
CA ALA A 312 -4.95 -40.15 23.03
C ALA A 312 -4.08 -41.35 23.44
N LYS A 313 -4.72 -42.45 23.86
CA LYS A 313 -4.03 -43.68 24.28
C LYS A 313 -3.31 -44.38 23.11
N HIS A 314 -3.93 -44.37 21.94
CA HIS A 314 -3.39 -44.90 20.69
C HIS A 314 -3.47 -43.76 19.64
N PRO A 315 -2.54 -42.79 19.66
CA PRO A 315 -2.62 -41.60 18.81
C PRO A 315 -2.39 -41.95 17.34
N MET A 316 -3.18 -41.35 16.45
CA MET A 316 -3.05 -41.49 14.99
C MET A 316 -1.67 -40.99 14.49
N PHE A 317 -1.01 -40.09 15.22
CA PHE A 317 0.38 -39.71 14.99
C PHE A 317 1.26 -40.05 16.21
N PRO A 318 1.94 -41.22 16.21
CA PRO A 318 2.77 -41.68 17.33
C PRO A 318 3.88 -40.71 17.73
N LYS A 319 4.18 -40.63 19.03
CA LYS A 319 5.25 -39.75 19.56
C LYS A 319 6.62 -40.00 18.92
N ARG A 320 6.87 -41.23 18.44
CA ARG A 320 8.06 -41.65 17.67
C ARG A 320 8.28 -40.86 16.36
N LEU A 321 7.25 -40.25 15.75
CA LEU A 321 7.41 -39.39 14.57
C LEU A 321 8.32 -38.16 14.81
N ARG A 322 8.55 -37.79 16.09
CA ARG A 322 9.31 -36.61 16.51
C ARG A 322 10.82 -36.86 16.66
N GLN A 323 11.39 -37.88 16.01
CA GLN A 323 12.84 -38.13 16.03
C GLN A 323 13.63 -37.01 15.34
N GLU A 324 13.18 -36.57 14.16
CA GLU A 324 13.74 -35.42 13.42
C GLU A 324 12.68 -34.35 13.15
N PRO A 325 12.19 -33.65 14.20
CA PRO A 325 10.99 -32.82 14.11
C PRO A 325 11.20 -31.59 13.23
N ARG A 326 12.46 -31.11 13.10
CA ARG A 326 12.81 -29.99 12.23
C ARG A 326 12.71 -30.38 10.75
N ILE A 327 13.22 -31.55 10.38
CA ILE A 327 13.23 -31.99 8.98
C ILE A 327 11.82 -32.36 8.56
N LEU A 328 11.08 -33.11 9.38
CA LEU A 328 9.68 -33.46 9.12
C LEU A 328 8.79 -32.21 9.03
N GLY A 329 8.95 -31.23 9.94
CA GLY A 329 8.22 -29.96 9.86
C GLY A 329 8.47 -29.22 8.55
N LEU A 330 9.72 -29.16 8.08
CA LEU A 330 10.08 -28.52 6.82
C LEU A 330 9.54 -29.28 5.59
N THR A 331 9.62 -30.63 5.54
CA THR A 331 9.10 -31.38 4.38
C THR A 331 7.58 -31.29 4.27
N LEU A 332 6.87 -31.21 5.38
CA LEU A 332 5.41 -31.02 5.39
C LEU A 332 5.00 -29.61 4.94
N VAL A 333 5.70 -28.55 5.36
CA VAL A 333 5.47 -27.18 4.84
C VAL A 333 5.77 -27.09 3.34
N ILE A 334 6.89 -27.65 2.89
CA ILE A 334 7.25 -27.73 1.45
C ILE A 334 6.16 -28.49 0.67
N THR A 335 5.61 -29.56 1.24
CA THR A 335 4.55 -30.35 0.61
C THR A 335 3.21 -29.62 0.56
N PHE A 336 2.86 -28.82 1.57
CA PHE A 336 1.67 -27.96 1.55
C PHE A 336 1.74 -26.95 0.39
N ILE A 337 2.86 -26.23 0.27
CA ILE A 337 3.08 -25.21 -0.79
C ILE A 337 3.15 -25.88 -2.18
N SER A 338 3.84 -27.01 -2.29
CA SER A 338 3.91 -27.78 -3.54
C SER A 338 2.54 -28.33 -3.96
N GLY A 339 1.73 -28.77 -3.00
CA GLY A 339 0.35 -29.19 -3.23
C GLY A 339 -0.55 -28.05 -3.72
N ALA A 340 -0.44 -26.86 -3.11
CA ALA A 340 -1.15 -25.66 -3.55
C ALA A 340 -0.84 -25.32 -5.01
N ASN A 341 0.45 -25.25 -5.37
CA ASN A 341 0.87 -24.98 -6.75
C ASN A 341 0.45 -26.10 -7.73
N PHE A 342 0.61 -27.37 -7.33
CA PHE A 342 0.27 -28.53 -8.14
C PHE A 342 -1.21 -28.54 -8.54
N PHE A 343 -2.13 -28.59 -7.56
CA PHE A 343 -3.55 -28.70 -7.85
C PHE A 343 -4.11 -27.40 -8.49
N SER A 344 -3.54 -26.24 -8.17
CA SER A 344 -3.95 -24.98 -8.81
C SER A 344 -3.55 -24.94 -10.29
N ILE A 345 -2.29 -25.20 -10.66
CA ILE A 345 -1.90 -25.21 -12.08
C ILE A 345 -2.63 -26.33 -12.85
N LEU A 346 -2.77 -27.52 -12.25
CA LEU A 346 -3.46 -28.65 -12.87
C LEU A 346 -4.91 -28.34 -13.25
N MET A 347 -5.63 -27.53 -12.45
CA MET A 347 -7.06 -27.24 -12.63
C MET A 347 -7.36 -25.85 -13.23
N PHE A 348 -6.58 -24.82 -12.92
CA PHE A 348 -6.76 -23.50 -13.53
C PHE A 348 -6.12 -23.38 -14.90
N TRP A 349 -5.01 -24.06 -15.20
CA TRP A 349 -4.39 -23.93 -16.53
C TRP A 349 -5.31 -24.39 -17.67
N PRO A 350 -6.09 -25.49 -17.58
CA PRO A 350 -7.10 -25.82 -18.60
C PRO A 350 -8.16 -24.72 -18.76
N THR A 351 -8.65 -24.15 -17.65
CA THR A 351 -9.64 -23.06 -17.66
C THR A 351 -9.06 -21.76 -18.24
N GLN A 352 -7.80 -21.43 -17.95
CA GLN A 352 -7.07 -20.29 -18.51
C GLN A 352 -6.76 -20.50 -20.00
N ALA A 353 -6.34 -21.71 -20.39
CA ALA A 353 -6.08 -22.11 -21.77
C ALA A 353 -7.33 -22.03 -22.67
N PHE A 354 -8.51 -22.25 -22.09
CA PHE A 354 -9.82 -22.04 -22.71
C PHE A 354 -10.22 -20.56 -22.71
N ASN A 355 -10.23 -19.89 -21.55
CA ASN A 355 -10.80 -18.55 -21.39
C ASN A 355 -9.94 -17.39 -21.90
N VAL A 356 -8.61 -17.54 -21.96
CA VAL A 356 -7.69 -16.47 -22.41
C VAL A 356 -7.24 -16.69 -23.86
N TYR A 357 -7.08 -17.95 -24.28
CA TYR A 357 -6.43 -18.30 -25.56
C TYR A 357 -7.35 -18.99 -26.58
N GLY A 358 -8.65 -19.12 -26.29
CA GLY A 358 -9.67 -19.59 -27.24
C GLY A 358 -10.17 -21.01 -26.98
N HIS A 359 -11.35 -21.32 -27.52
CA HIS A 359 -12.21 -22.42 -27.06
C HIS A 359 -12.11 -23.69 -27.92
N ASP A 360 -11.15 -23.75 -28.84
CA ASP A 360 -11.02 -24.87 -29.77
C ASP A 360 -10.51 -26.14 -29.04
N PRO A 361 -11.23 -27.28 -29.06
CA PRO A 361 -10.92 -28.43 -28.20
C PRO A 361 -9.50 -28.98 -28.40
N ILE A 362 -9.01 -28.93 -29.63
CA ILE A 362 -7.66 -29.37 -30.01
C ILE A 362 -6.61 -28.41 -29.45
N GLY A 363 -6.74 -27.10 -29.66
CA GLY A 363 -5.80 -26.10 -29.15
C GLY A 363 -5.80 -26.00 -27.62
N VAL A 364 -6.96 -26.10 -26.96
CA VAL A 364 -7.05 -26.19 -25.49
C VAL A 364 -6.32 -27.42 -24.98
N GLY A 365 -6.53 -28.59 -25.62
CA GLY A 365 -5.78 -29.80 -25.33
C GLY A 365 -4.26 -29.66 -25.54
N ILE A 366 -3.83 -29.07 -26.65
CA ILE A 366 -2.41 -28.82 -26.98
C ILE A 366 -1.78 -27.85 -25.98
N ARG A 367 -2.47 -26.76 -25.61
CA ARG A 367 -2.03 -25.81 -24.57
C ARG A 367 -1.87 -26.49 -23.21
N GLY A 368 -2.60 -27.56 -22.91
CA GLY A 368 -2.45 -28.36 -21.69
C GLY A 368 -1.20 -29.27 -21.63
N ILE A 369 -0.64 -29.66 -22.79
CA ILE A 369 0.46 -30.65 -22.88
C ILE A 369 1.69 -30.29 -22.02
N PRO A 370 2.21 -29.04 -22.00
CA PRO A 370 3.42 -28.71 -21.24
C PRO A 370 3.36 -29.04 -19.76
N VAL A 371 2.18 -28.89 -19.12
CA VAL A 371 1.99 -29.12 -17.68
C VAL A 371 2.20 -30.59 -17.33
N GLY A 372 1.50 -31.50 -18.00
CA GLY A 372 1.56 -32.94 -17.69
C GLY A 372 2.95 -33.54 -17.91
N PHE A 373 3.63 -33.17 -19.00
CA PHE A 373 4.97 -33.70 -19.32
C PHE A 373 6.07 -33.11 -18.42
N SER A 374 6.02 -31.82 -18.08
CA SER A 374 7.04 -31.19 -17.23
C SER A 374 6.96 -31.64 -15.77
N ILE A 375 5.76 -31.78 -15.21
CA ILE A 375 5.56 -32.35 -13.87
C ILE A 375 6.06 -33.80 -13.81
N LEU A 376 5.75 -34.61 -14.83
CA LEU A 376 6.25 -35.99 -14.88
C LEU A 376 7.79 -36.04 -14.98
N ALA A 377 8.37 -35.23 -15.86
CA ALA A 377 9.82 -35.16 -16.01
C ALA A 377 10.51 -34.72 -14.72
N GLY A 378 10.01 -33.67 -14.05
CA GLY A 378 10.57 -33.19 -12.78
C GLY A 378 10.54 -34.25 -11.68
N ALA A 379 9.41 -34.96 -11.55
CA ALA A 379 9.27 -36.03 -10.57
C ALA A 379 10.23 -37.20 -10.85
N CYS A 380 10.27 -37.72 -12.07
CA CYS A 380 11.15 -38.83 -12.42
C CYS A 380 12.63 -38.46 -12.31
N ILE A 381 13.03 -37.25 -12.74
CA ILE A 381 14.41 -36.76 -12.62
C ILE A 381 14.85 -36.70 -11.15
N VAL A 382 14.07 -36.06 -10.27
CA VAL A 382 14.49 -35.88 -8.87
C VAL A 382 14.41 -37.20 -8.09
N LEU A 383 13.41 -38.06 -8.31
CA LEU A 383 13.33 -39.39 -7.70
C LEU A 383 14.53 -40.29 -8.08
N TRP A 384 15.02 -40.16 -9.32
CA TRP A 384 16.21 -40.87 -9.78
C TRP A 384 17.49 -40.27 -9.19
N LEU A 385 17.62 -38.94 -9.17
CA LEU A 385 18.75 -38.24 -8.57
C LEU A 385 18.88 -38.48 -7.06
N LEU A 386 17.79 -38.59 -6.31
CA LEU A 386 17.80 -38.99 -4.89
C LEU A 386 18.44 -40.37 -4.67
N SER A 387 18.38 -41.26 -5.67
CA SER A 387 18.97 -42.60 -5.61
C SER A 387 20.43 -42.64 -6.09
N LEU A 388 20.96 -41.55 -6.66
CA LEU A 388 22.33 -41.40 -7.14
C LEU A 388 23.16 -40.50 -6.22
N LEU A 389 22.65 -39.31 -5.91
CA LEU A 389 23.30 -38.27 -5.12
C LEU A 389 23.04 -38.48 -3.62
N ARG A 390 23.33 -39.70 -3.11
CA ARG A 390 23.18 -40.07 -1.69
C ARG A 390 23.75 -38.93 -0.81
N GLY A 391 22.93 -38.38 0.09
CA GLY A 391 23.28 -37.28 1.00
C GLY A 391 22.90 -35.86 0.56
N HIS A 392 22.68 -35.60 -0.73
CA HIS A 392 22.41 -34.25 -1.28
C HIS A 392 20.90 -33.95 -1.46
N ASN A 393 20.06 -34.59 -0.65
CA ASN A 393 18.60 -34.51 -0.75
C ASN A 393 18.07 -33.09 -0.52
N LYS A 394 18.77 -32.30 0.31
CA LYS A 394 18.46 -30.90 0.63
C LYS A 394 18.66 -30.00 -0.59
N GLU A 395 19.77 -30.18 -1.30
CA GLU A 395 20.17 -29.38 -2.46
C GLU A 395 19.20 -29.62 -3.63
N LEU A 396 18.76 -30.87 -3.82
CA LEU A 396 17.70 -31.23 -4.76
C LEU A 396 16.37 -30.54 -4.43
N LEU A 397 15.89 -30.64 -3.18
CA LEU A 397 14.65 -29.97 -2.77
C LEU A 397 14.73 -28.43 -2.88
N ILE A 398 15.87 -27.83 -2.57
CA ILE A 398 16.07 -26.37 -2.73
C ILE A 398 16.00 -25.99 -4.22
N ALA A 399 16.72 -26.72 -5.09
CA ALA A 399 16.70 -26.45 -6.53
C ALA A 399 15.28 -26.56 -7.12
N SER A 400 14.53 -27.60 -6.77
CA SER A 400 13.13 -27.75 -7.20
C SER A 400 12.20 -26.72 -6.59
N SER A 401 12.44 -26.27 -5.35
CA SER A 401 11.65 -25.21 -4.70
C SER A 401 11.87 -23.84 -5.34
N VAL A 402 13.12 -23.50 -5.67
CA VAL A 402 13.44 -22.28 -6.43
C VAL A 402 12.82 -22.33 -7.82
N LEU A 403 12.97 -23.46 -8.52
CA LEU A 403 12.41 -23.65 -9.87
C LEU A 403 10.87 -23.59 -9.87
N MET A 404 10.21 -24.20 -8.89
CA MET A 404 8.76 -24.11 -8.69
C MET A 404 8.34 -22.66 -8.45
N THR A 405 8.98 -21.98 -7.50
CA THR A 405 8.58 -20.62 -7.08
C THR A 405 8.79 -19.61 -8.20
N ALA A 406 9.95 -19.64 -8.87
CA ALA A 406 10.25 -18.78 -10.00
C ALA A 406 9.34 -19.07 -11.21
N GLY A 407 9.10 -20.35 -11.52
CA GLY A 407 8.21 -20.75 -12.61
C GLY A 407 6.75 -20.35 -12.37
N CYS A 408 6.20 -20.65 -11.19
CA CYS A 408 4.81 -20.32 -10.86
C CYS A 408 4.60 -18.79 -10.75
N GLY A 409 5.54 -18.08 -10.12
CA GLY A 409 5.47 -16.60 -10.03
C GLY A 409 5.58 -15.91 -11.38
N ALA A 410 6.41 -16.42 -12.30
CA ALA A 410 6.53 -15.87 -13.65
C ALA A 410 5.27 -16.07 -14.53
N LEU A 411 4.31 -16.92 -14.13
CA LEU A 411 3.00 -16.99 -14.80
C LEU A 411 2.17 -15.71 -14.60
N ALA A 412 2.51 -14.84 -13.64
CA ALA A 412 1.92 -13.50 -13.49
C ALA A 412 2.36 -12.48 -14.57
N VAL A 413 3.02 -12.95 -15.63
CA VAL A 413 3.29 -12.20 -16.87
C VAL A 413 2.24 -12.57 -17.94
N ALA A 414 1.19 -13.31 -17.62
CA ALA A 414 0.20 -13.79 -18.58
C ALA A 414 -0.60 -12.66 -19.25
N ARG A 415 -0.65 -12.69 -20.58
CA ARG A 415 -1.44 -11.78 -21.41
C ARG A 415 -2.09 -12.52 -22.56
N VAL A 416 -3.10 -11.93 -23.17
CA VAL A 416 -3.81 -12.49 -24.34
C VAL A 416 -2.90 -12.75 -25.56
N ASP A 417 -1.76 -12.06 -25.66
CA ASP A 417 -0.86 -12.07 -26.82
C ASP A 417 0.40 -12.95 -26.67
N ASN A 418 0.76 -13.39 -25.45
CA ASN A 418 2.11 -13.88 -25.16
C ASN A 418 2.22 -15.40 -24.85
N LEU A 419 1.25 -16.20 -25.30
CA LEU A 419 1.18 -17.65 -25.07
C LEU A 419 2.51 -18.41 -25.31
N HIS A 420 3.26 -18.04 -26.36
CA HIS A 420 4.55 -18.67 -26.66
C HIS A 420 5.61 -18.51 -25.56
N VAL A 421 5.57 -17.41 -24.80
CA VAL A 421 6.46 -17.17 -23.65
C VAL A 421 6.01 -18.02 -22.47
N LEU A 422 4.70 -18.08 -22.20
CA LEU A 422 4.13 -18.88 -21.13
C LEU A 422 4.43 -20.39 -21.30
N TRP A 423 4.51 -20.91 -22.52
CA TRP A 423 4.92 -22.31 -22.76
C TRP A 423 6.27 -22.65 -22.13
N GLY A 424 7.27 -21.75 -22.22
CA GLY A 424 8.56 -21.95 -21.55
C GLY A 424 8.43 -21.89 -20.02
N ILE A 425 7.64 -20.94 -19.51
CA ILE A 425 7.43 -20.73 -18.07
C ILE A 425 6.68 -21.91 -17.43
N LEU A 426 5.67 -22.47 -18.11
CA LEU A 426 4.94 -23.66 -17.68
C LEU A 426 5.83 -24.89 -17.55
N VAL A 427 6.80 -25.07 -18.46
CA VAL A 427 7.77 -26.16 -18.38
C VAL A 427 8.68 -25.98 -17.15
N LEU A 428 9.14 -24.76 -16.87
CA LEU A 428 9.93 -24.48 -15.66
C LEU A 428 9.10 -24.71 -14.38
N ALA A 429 7.88 -24.16 -14.32
CA ALA A 429 6.97 -24.34 -13.19
C ALA A 429 6.68 -25.81 -12.91
N GLY A 430 6.31 -26.57 -13.94
CA GLY A 430 5.98 -27.99 -13.80
C GLY A 430 7.20 -28.86 -13.44
N LEU A 431 8.38 -28.60 -14.00
CA LEU A 431 9.62 -29.28 -13.58
C LEU A 431 9.90 -29.07 -12.09
N GLY A 432 9.70 -27.84 -11.59
CA GLY A 432 9.83 -27.52 -10.17
C GLY A 432 8.80 -28.25 -9.30
N ILE A 433 7.52 -28.19 -9.68
CA ILE A 433 6.42 -28.88 -8.97
C ILE A 433 6.66 -30.39 -8.91
N GLY A 434 6.97 -31.01 -10.05
CA GLY A 434 7.26 -32.45 -10.14
C GLY A 434 8.41 -32.86 -9.23
N GLY A 435 9.47 -32.05 -9.19
CA GLY A 435 10.64 -32.23 -8.32
C GLY A 435 10.36 -32.18 -6.81
N ILE A 436 9.12 -31.91 -6.38
CA ILE A 436 8.71 -31.89 -4.98
C ILE A 436 7.52 -32.83 -4.69
N VAL A 437 6.47 -32.81 -5.52
CA VAL A 437 5.15 -33.46 -5.27
C VAL A 437 5.22 -34.93 -4.83
N VAL A 438 6.18 -35.69 -5.39
CA VAL A 438 6.49 -37.07 -4.96
C VAL A 438 7.82 -37.16 -4.20
N PRO A 439 8.93 -36.52 -4.64
CA PRO A 439 10.21 -36.53 -3.90
C PRO A 439 10.11 -36.21 -2.41
N ALA A 440 9.33 -35.20 -1.99
CA ALA A 440 9.19 -34.83 -0.59
C ALA A 440 8.52 -35.92 0.26
N SER A 441 7.61 -36.70 -0.33
CA SER A 441 6.99 -37.86 0.33
C SER A 441 8.00 -39.00 0.54
N ILE A 442 8.84 -39.28 -0.45
CA ILE A 442 9.85 -40.35 -0.37
C ILE A 442 11.00 -39.97 0.56
N ILE A 443 11.41 -38.70 0.60
CA ILE A 443 12.36 -38.22 1.61
C ILE A 443 11.78 -38.40 3.02
N SER A 444 10.49 -38.11 3.21
CA SER A 444 9.83 -38.29 4.51
C SER A 444 9.75 -39.77 4.93
N THR A 445 9.52 -40.71 4.00
CA THR A 445 9.53 -42.16 4.28
C THR A 445 10.93 -42.82 4.30
N ILE A 446 11.99 -42.07 4.01
CA ILE A 446 13.39 -42.48 4.24
C ILE A 446 13.87 -42.09 5.65
N ILE A 447 13.37 -40.98 6.20
CA ILE A 447 13.81 -40.44 7.51
C ILE A 447 13.10 -41.14 8.69
N CYS A 448 11.94 -41.75 8.46
CA CYS A 448 11.12 -42.32 9.53
C CYS A 448 11.30 -43.85 9.65
N PRO A 449 11.09 -44.43 10.85
CA PRO A 449 11.11 -45.88 11.07
C PRO A 449 10.20 -46.66 10.11
N ASP A 450 10.66 -47.85 9.68
CA ASP A 450 9.97 -48.68 8.68
C ASP A 450 8.55 -49.12 9.13
N ASP A 451 8.29 -49.22 10.44
CA ASP A 451 6.96 -49.50 11.02
C ASP A 451 5.96 -48.33 10.85
N LEU A 452 6.44 -47.11 10.61
CA LEU A 452 5.62 -45.89 10.53
C LEU A 452 5.47 -45.32 9.10
N ILE A 453 6.11 -45.92 8.09
CA ILE A 453 6.10 -45.45 6.69
C ILE A 453 4.70 -45.13 6.16
N ALA A 454 3.71 -45.98 6.42
CA ALA A 454 2.34 -45.78 5.93
C ALA A 454 1.65 -44.59 6.59
N THR A 455 1.93 -44.32 7.86
CA THR A 455 1.41 -43.16 8.62
C THR A 455 2.07 -41.85 8.15
N VAL A 456 3.37 -41.89 7.81
CA VAL A 456 4.09 -40.73 7.26
C VAL A 456 3.61 -40.41 5.84
N ALA A 457 3.49 -41.41 4.97
CA ALA A 457 2.94 -41.23 3.62
C ALA A 457 1.51 -40.66 3.67
N ALA A 458 0.67 -41.16 4.58
CA ALA A 458 -0.68 -40.66 4.83
C ALA A 458 -0.70 -39.17 5.24
N LEU A 459 0.15 -38.78 6.19
CA LEU A 459 0.29 -37.40 6.66
C LEU A 459 0.75 -36.46 5.54
N THR A 460 1.78 -36.85 4.79
CA THR A 460 2.34 -36.03 3.71
C THR A 460 1.33 -35.88 2.56
N LEU A 461 0.59 -36.92 2.18
CA LEU A 461 -0.46 -36.80 1.16
C LEU A 461 -1.62 -35.92 1.62
N ALA A 462 -2.11 -36.10 2.85
CA ALA A 462 -3.17 -35.27 3.41
C ALA A 462 -2.78 -33.78 3.36
N ILE A 463 -1.57 -33.44 3.83
CA ILE A 463 -1.06 -32.06 3.83
C ILE A 463 -0.87 -31.50 2.41
N ARG A 464 -0.46 -32.33 1.42
CA ARG A 464 -0.40 -31.94 0.00
C ARG A 464 -1.78 -31.52 -0.53
N VAL A 465 -2.83 -32.22 -0.11
CA VAL A 465 -4.18 -32.07 -0.68
C VAL A 465 -4.99 -31.00 0.06
N ILE A 466 -4.73 -30.78 1.35
CA ILE A 466 -5.16 -29.56 2.07
C ILE A 466 -4.52 -28.33 1.42
N GLY A 467 -3.20 -28.37 1.18
CA GLY A 467 -2.48 -27.32 0.46
C GLY A 467 -3.10 -27.05 -0.92
N GLY A 468 -3.39 -28.12 -1.68
CA GLY A 468 -4.11 -28.04 -2.96
C GLY A 468 -5.47 -27.36 -2.88
N SER A 469 -6.26 -27.70 -1.85
CA SER A 469 -7.59 -27.14 -1.65
C SER A 469 -7.55 -25.65 -1.29
N VAL A 470 -6.62 -25.25 -0.39
CA VAL A 470 -6.36 -23.84 -0.07
C VAL A 470 -5.84 -23.08 -1.30
N GLY A 471 -4.91 -23.67 -2.05
CA GLY A 471 -4.41 -23.14 -3.32
C GLY A 471 -5.54 -22.80 -4.27
N TYR A 472 -6.40 -23.79 -4.52
CA TYR A 472 -7.53 -23.64 -5.44
C TYR A 472 -8.51 -22.53 -5.01
N CYS A 473 -8.80 -22.42 -3.70
CA CYS A 473 -9.64 -21.33 -3.17
C CYS A 473 -9.03 -19.94 -3.47
N VAL A 474 -7.71 -19.76 -3.29
CA VAL A 474 -7.02 -18.48 -3.46
C VAL A 474 -7.05 -18.03 -4.92
N TYR A 475 -6.75 -18.93 -5.86
CA TYR A 475 -6.73 -18.63 -7.30
C TYR A 475 -8.11 -18.22 -7.89
N TYR A 476 -9.23 -18.46 -7.20
CA TYR A 476 -10.57 -18.33 -7.78
C TYR A 476 -11.18 -16.92 -7.75
N ASN A 477 -10.61 -15.94 -7.01
CA ASN A 477 -11.29 -14.66 -6.70
C ASN A 477 -11.33 -13.64 -7.87
N PHE A 478 -12.02 -13.99 -8.96
CA PHE A 478 -12.11 -13.32 -10.26
C PHE A 478 -12.91 -11.99 -10.28
N VAL A 479 -13.83 -11.80 -9.34
CA VAL A 479 -14.93 -10.82 -9.43
C VAL A 479 -14.50 -9.38 -9.77
N PRO A 480 -13.45 -8.78 -9.15
CA PRO A 480 -13.12 -7.37 -9.38
C PRO A 480 -12.72 -7.05 -10.82
N ALA A 481 -11.91 -7.91 -11.45
CA ALA A 481 -11.43 -7.71 -12.83
C ALA A 481 -12.58 -7.82 -13.84
N ALA A 482 -13.49 -8.78 -13.62
CA ALA A 482 -14.66 -8.99 -14.47
C ALA A 482 -15.58 -7.75 -14.50
N THR A 483 -15.85 -7.14 -13.34
CA THR A 483 -16.64 -5.90 -13.25
C THR A 483 -15.99 -4.74 -14.00
N HIS A 484 -14.65 -4.61 -13.94
CA HIS A 484 -13.93 -3.54 -14.63
C HIS A 484 -13.97 -3.70 -16.15
N TYR A 485 -13.50 -4.81 -16.71
CA TYR A 485 -13.36 -4.96 -18.16
C TYR A 485 -14.68 -5.27 -18.87
N ILE A 486 -15.46 -6.24 -18.38
CA ILE A 486 -16.71 -6.66 -19.05
C ILE A 486 -17.78 -5.58 -18.85
N GLY A 487 -17.99 -5.15 -17.60
CA GLY A 487 -18.91 -4.05 -17.29
C GLY A 487 -18.51 -2.75 -17.98
N GLY A 488 -17.22 -2.40 -17.96
CA GLY A 488 -16.68 -1.25 -18.67
C GLY A 488 -16.93 -1.30 -20.18
N ALA A 489 -16.71 -2.43 -20.84
CA ALA A 489 -16.97 -2.60 -22.27
C ALA A 489 -18.47 -2.50 -22.60
N MET A 490 -19.32 -3.17 -21.82
CA MET A 490 -20.77 -3.16 -22.02
C MET A 490 -21.36 -1.75 -21.86
N VAL A 491 -20.96 -1.01 -20.82
CA VAL A 491 -21.41 0.37 -20.58
C VAL A 491 -20.84 1.33 -21.63
N THR A 492 -19.52 1.34 -21.86
CA THR A 492 -18.87 2.41 -22.64
C THR A 492 -18.88 2.19 -24.15
N LYS A 493 -19.01 0.95 -24.64
CA LYS A 493 -18.93 0.61 -26.07
C LYS A 493 -20.20 0.00 -26.63
N LEU A 494 -21.01 -0.68 -25.81
CA LEU A 494 -22.31 -1.25 -26.23
C LEU A 494 -23.51 -0.45 -25.69
N ASN A 495 -23.29 0.56 -24.84
CA ASN A 495 -24.33 1.36 -24.19
C ASN A 495 -25.36 0.53 -23.38
N ILE A 496 -24.96 -0.67 -22.93
CA ILE A 496 -25.76 -1.54 -22.06
C ILE A 496 -25.52 -1.09 -20.62
N THR A 497 -26.54 -0.52 -19.99
CA THR A 497 -26.46 0.11 -18.65
C THR A 497 -27.24 -0.61 -17.56
N SER A 498 -28.00 -1.67 -17.90
CA SER A 498 -28.69 -2.53 -16.92
C SER A 498 -27.67 -3.31 -16.07
N PRO A 499 -27.66 -3.14 -14.73
CA PRO A 499 -26.80 -3.92 -13.84
C PRO A 499 -27.10 -5.43 -13.91
N GLU A 500 -28.34 -5.81 -14.21
CA GLU A 500 -28.78 -7.20 -14.34
C GLU A 500 -28.11 -7.87 -15.53
N ILE A 501 -28.20 -7.28 -16.73
CA ILE A 501 -27.62 -7.83 -17.96
C ILE A 501 -26.08 -7.84 -17.88
N ILE A 502 -25.46 -6.81 -17.28
CA ILE A 502 -24.01 -6.78 -17.04
C ILE A 502 -23.59 -7.92 -16.09
N LYS A 503 -24.34 -8.13 -15.01
CA LYS A 503 -24.07 -9.22 -14.05
C LYS A 503 -24.28 -10.60 -14.67
N GLU A 504 -25.27 -10.76 -15.54
CA GLU A 504 -25.54 -11.99 -16.28
C GLU A 504 -24.44 -12.30 -17.29
N ALA A 505 -23.98 -11.30 -18.06
CA ALA A 505 -22.83 -11.44 -18.96
C ALA A 505 -21.53 -11.79 -18.20
N ILE A 506 -21.26 -11.13 -17.08
CA ILE A 506 -20.15 -11.48 -16.18
C ILE A 506 -20.29 -12.92 -15.66
N GLY A 507 -21.51 -13.37 -15.34
CA GLY A 507 -21.78 -14.75 -14.92
C GLY A 507 -21.54 -15.78 -16.03
N ILE A 508 -22.02 -15.53 -17.24
CA ILE A 508 -21.83 -16.40 -18.41
C ILE A 508 -20.36 -16.49 -18.81
N THR A 509 -19.64 -15.37 -18.86
CA THR A 509 -18.20 -15.32 -19.09
C THR A 509 -17.41 -15.97 -17.95
N GLY A 510 -17.83 -15.77 -16.70
CA GLY A 510 -17.29 -16.42 -15.50
C GLY A 510 -17.47 -17.94 -15.49
N ALA A 511 -18.54 -18.43 -16.13
CA ALA A 511 -18.83 -19.85 -16.32
C ALA A 511 -18.32 -20.40 -17.66
N SER A 512 -17.56 -19.65 -18.47
CA SER A 512 -17.10 -20.09 -19.79
C SER A 512 -18.22 -20.50 -20.79
N LEU A 513 -19.49 -20.18 -20.51
CA LEU A 513 -20.67 -20.58 -21.31
C LEU A 513 -20.93 -19.60 -22.47
N LEU A 514 -19.86 -19.14 -23.13
CA LEU A 514 -19.88 -17.97 -24.00
C LEU A 514 -20.99 -17.92 -25.07
N PRO A 515 -21.41 -19.02 -25.73
CA PRO A 515 -22.53 -18.96 -26.69
C PRO A 515 -23.82 -18.37 -26.13
N MET A 516 -24.07 -18.45 -24.81
CA MET A 516 -25.23 -17.82 -24.17
C MET A 516 -25.18 -16.28 -24.20
N LEU A 517 -24.01 -15.67 -24.42
CA LEU A 517 -23.89 -14.22 -24.62
C LEU A 517 -24.64 -13.75 -25.87
N GLU A 518 -24.74 -14.58 -26.92
CA GLU A 518 -25.51 -14.26 -28.13
C GLU A 518 -27.03 -14.20 -27.87
N GLU A 519 -27.50 -14.73 -26.74
CA GLU A 519 -28.91 -14.66 -26.34
C GLU A 519 -29.25 -13.39 -25.55
N LEU A 520 -28.25 -12.71 -24.98
CA LEU A 520 -28.45 -11.55 -24.09
C LEU A 520 -28.98 -10.31 -24.82
N PRO A 521 -29.93 -9.56 -24.23
CA PRO A 521 -30.40 -8.30 -24.78
C PRO A 521 -29.25 -7.28 -24.90
N GLY A 522 -29.10 -6.67 -26.08
CA GLY A 522 -28.03 -5.72 -26.39
C GLY A 522 -26.74 -6.34 -26.96
N ILE A 523 -26.57 -7.66 -26.86
CA ILE A 523 -25.53 -8.40 -27.61
C ILE A 523 -26.16 -9.11 -28.82
N LYS A 524 -27.33 -9.72 -28.62
CA LYS A 524 -28.07 -10.48 -29.64
C LYS A 524 -28.28 -9.68 -30.94
N GLY A 525 -27.64 -10.13 -32.02
CA GLY A 525 -27.75 -9.54 -33.35
C GLY A 525 -27.00 -8.22 -33.56
N VAL A 526 -26.16 -7.78 -32.61
CA VAL A 526 -25.35 -6.56 -32.74
C VAL A 526 -23.94 -6.93 -33.26
N PRO A 527 -23.55 -6.52 -34.48
CA PRO A 527 -22.26 -6.92 -35.06
C PRO A 527 -21.06 -6.49 -34.21
N GLY A 528 -20.16 -7.42 -33.90
CA GLY A 528 -18.96 -7.17 -33.09
C GLY A 528 -19.20 -7.10 -31.57
N ALA A 529 -20.45 -7.16 -31.10
CA ALA A 529 -20.75 -7.05 -29.66
C ALA A 529 -20.36 -8.31 -28.88
N TYR A 530 -20.59 -9.48 -29.47
CA TYR A 530 -20.20 -10.77 -28.90
C TYR A 530 -18.68 -10.85 -28.76
N GLU A 531 -17.96 -10.59 -29.84
CA GLU A 531 -16.50 -10.62 -29.91
C GLU A 531 -15.86 -9.61 -28.94
N LEU A 532 -16.46 -8.43 -28.78
CA LEU A 532 -16.01 -7.42 -27.84
C LEU A 532 -16.18 -7.86 -26.37
N VAL A 533 -17.31 -8.48 -26.01
CA VAL A 533 -17.55 -8.99 -24.65
C VAL A 533 -16.67 -10.19 -24.35
N VAL A 534 -16.46 -11.10 -25.31
CA VAL A 534 -15.51 -12.21 -25.20
C VAL A 534 -14.08 -11.70 -25.01
N TYR A 535 -13.65 -10.69 -25.78
CA TYR A 535 -12.32 -10.09 -25.63
C TYR A 535 -12.15 -9.34 -24.30
N ALA A 536 -13.18 -8.63 -23.83
CA ALA A 536 -13.20 -8.04 -22.49
C ALA A 536 -13.11 -9.11 -21.38
N GLY A 537 -13.72 -10.28 -21.60
CA GLY A 537 -13.55 -11.47 -20.77
C GLY A 537 -12.12 -11.99 -20.77
N GLN A 538 -11.49 -12.15 -21.93
CA GLN A 538 -10.09 -12.58 -22.07
C GLN A 538 -9.12 -11.66 -21.32
N LEU A 539 -9.34 -10.34 -21.38
CA LEU A 539 -8.58 -9.35 -20.61
C LEU A 539 -8.83 -9.46 -19.11
N ALA A 540 -10.09 -9.60 -18.67
CA ALA A 540 -10.42 -9.81 -17.26
C ALA A 540 -9.74 -11.06 -16.69
N TYR A 541 -9.74 -12.16 -17.45
CA TYR A 541 -9.07 -13.40 -17.05
C TYR A 541 -7.56 -13.25 -16.98
N ALA A 542 -6.92 -12.65 -18.00
CA ALA A 542 -5.48 -12.41 -17.97
C ALA A 542 -5.07 -11.63 -16.70
N GLU A 543 -5.77 -10.55 -16.37
CA GLU A 543 -5.44 -9.72 -15.20
C GLU A 543 -5.75 -10.40 -13.86
N ALA A 544 -6.87 -11.15 -13.77
CA ALA A 544 -7.15 -11.94 -12.58
C ALA A 544 -6.10 -13.05 -12.34
N TYR A 545 -5.57 -13.66 -13.40
CA TYR A 545 -4.47 -14.63 -13.29
C TYR A 545 -3.12 -13.97 -12.92
N ASN A 546 -2.90 -12.70 -13.24
CA ASN A 546 -1.74 -11.94 -12.76
C ASN A 546 -1.84 -11.67 -11.24
N LEU A 547 -3.02 -11.30 -10.75
CA LEU A 547 -3.30 -11.16 -9.31
C LEU A 547 -3.20 -12.51 -8.57
N ALA A 548 -3.65 -13.60 -9.17
CA ALA A 548 -3.55 -14.93 -8.58
C ALA A 548 -2.11 -15.51 -8.59
N GLY A 549 -1.35 -15.27 -9.66
CA GLY A 549 0.08 -15.65 -9.73
C GLY A 549 0.96 -14.89 -8.73
N SER A 550 0.60 -13.64 -8.41
CA SER A 550 1.25 -12.86 -7.36
C SER A 550 0.78 -13.18 -5.94
N ALA A 551 -0.32 -13.93 -5.77
CA ALA A 551 -0.76 -14.39 -4.45
C ALA A 551 0.15 -15.48 -3.83
N TRP A 552 0.90 -16.23 -4.65
CA TRP A 552 1.76 -17.32 -4.17
C TRP A 552 3.21 -16.93 -3.87
N SER A 553 3.62 -15.71 -4.22
CA SER A 553 4.85 -15.09 -3.69
C SER A 553 4.68 -14.50 -2.26
N VAL A 554 3.60 -14.88 -1.56
CA VAL A 554 3.25 -14.45 -0.19
C VAL A 554 3.43 -15.57 0.85
N VAL A 555 3.69 -16.82 0.44
CA VAL A 555 3.77 -17.99 1.34
C VAL A 555 5.21 -18.38 1.73
N LEU A 556 6.21 -17.79 1.09
CA LEU A 556 7.44 -17.46 1.80
C LEU A 556 7.16 -16.19 2.62
N PRO A 557 7.63 -16.07 3.88
CA PRO A 557 7.76 -14.74 4.45
C PRO A 557 8.65 -13.93 3.49
N ARG A 558 8.24 -12.70 3.15
CA ARG A 558 9.04 -11.81 2.32
C ARG A 558 10.29 -11.33 3.07
N ALA A 559 11.26 -12.23 3.12
CA ALA A 559 12.57 -11.90 2.56
C ALA A 559 12.42 -11.72 1.04
N ASP A 560 11.67 -10.69 0.63
CA ASP A 560 12.19 -9.82 -0.41
C ASP A 560 13.61 -9.51 0.05
N SER A 561 14.64 -9.86 -0.72
CA SER A 561 15.99 -9.37 -0.42
C SER A 561 15.94 -7.86 -0.67
N LEU A 562 15.58 -7.11 0.37
CA LEU A 562 15.28 -5.69 0.29
C LEU A 562 16.42 -5.02 -0.47
N PRO A 563 16.12 -4.28 -1.56
CA PRO A 563 17.15 -3.85 -2.49
C PRO A 563 18.14 -2.95 -1.75
N ILE A 564 19.40 -3.41 -1.71
CA ILE A 564 20.46 -2.88 -0.82
C ILE A 564 20.40 -1.37 -0.79
N ALA A 565 20.07 -0.84 0.38
CA ALA A 565 19.65 0.54 0.54
C ALA A 565 20.85 1.49 0.49
N ASP A 566 20.64 2.68 -0.06
CA ASP A 566 21.62 3.77 0.01
C ASP A 566 21.79 4.25 1.46
N THR A 567 20.70 4.22 2.23
CA THR A 567 20.64 4.63 3.63
C THR A 567 19.58 3.84 4.38
N VAL A 568 19.90 3.41 5.60
CA VAL A 568 18.93 2.86 6.55
C VAL A 568 19.01 3.66 7.84
N LEU A 569 17.93 4.36 8.18
CA LEU A 569 17.74 4.96 9.49
C LEU A 569 17.35 3.85 10.46
N ILE A 570 17.93 3.80 11.66
CA ILE A 570 17.61 2.81 12.70
C ILE A 570 17.37 3.46 14.06
N ASN A 571 16.64 2.78 14.95
CA ASN A 571 16.42 3.19 16.34
C ASN A 571 15.82 4.62 16.44
N GLY A 572 14.78 4.89 15.65
CA GLY A 572 13.96 6.11 15.75
C GLY A 572 12.59 5.85 16.37
N VAL A 573 11.78 6.91 16.48
CA VAL A 573 10.33 6.80 16.68
C VAL A 573 9.65 7.28 15.40
N ILE A 574 9.21 6.35 14.55
CA ILE A 574 8.80 6.69 13.17
C ILE A 574 7.28 6.75 13.10
N HIS A 575 6.72 7.95 12.90
CA HIS A 575 5.29 8.14 12.65
C HIS A 575 5.08 8.16 11.12
N THR A 576 4.36 7.18 10.59
CA THR A 576 4.16 7.05 9.13
C THR A 576 3.16 8.08 8.60
N LEU A 577 2.13 8.39 9.39
CA LEU A 577 0.90 9.08 8.96
C LEU A 577 0.19 8.39 7.78
N ASP A 578 0.35 7.07 7.64
CA ASP A 578 -0.56 6.22 6.85
C ASP A 578 -2.03 6.33 7.34
N GLU A 579 -2.97 5.64 6.70
CA GLU A 579 -4.41 5.68 7.07
C GLU A 579 -4.70 5.25 8.52
N LYS A 580 -3.75 4.62 9.23
CA LYS A 580 -3.89 4.13 10.61
C LYS A 580 -3.05 4.93 11.61
N SER A 581 -2.33 5.95 11.15
CA SER A 581 -1.38 6.74 11.95
C SER A 581 -0.29 5.89 12.62
N THR A 582 0.19 4.84 11.93
CA THR A 582 1.15 3.89 12.50
C THR A 582 2.38 4.60 13.08
N THR A 583 2.74 4.25 14.32
CA THR A 583 3.96 4.73 14.98
C THR A 583 4.83 3.54 15.34
N VAL A 584 6.08 3.55 14.86
CA VAL A 584 7.05 2.47 15.06
C VAL A 584 8.14 2.93 16.03
N THR A 585 8.00 2.54 17.31
CA THR A 585 9.00 2.78 18.36
C THR A 585 10.22 1.88 18.17
N ALA A 586 11.43 2.44 18.33
CA ALA A 586 12.70 1.80 17.95
C ALA A 586 12.75 1.36 16.47
N GLY A 587 11.96 2.02 15.62
CA GLY A 587 11.78 1.68 14.21
C GLY A 587 13.00 2.00 13.35
N SER A 588 13.00 1.37 12.18
CA SER A 588 13.97 1.56 11.10
C SER A 588 13.25 1.86 9.79
N LEU A 589 13.92 2.58 8.90
CA LEU A 589 13.42 2.96 7.58
C LEU A 589 14.56 2.89 6.55
N ALA A 590 14.36 2.10 5.50
CA ALA A 590 15.32 1.90 4.41
C ALA A 590 14.95 2.75 3.19
N ILE A 591 15.98 3.33 2.55
CA ILE A 591 15.85 4.23 1.41
C ILE A 591 16.72 3.70 0.27
N THR A 592 16.10 3.48 -0.90
CA THR A 592 16.81 3.06 -2.12
C THR A 592 16.36 3.93 -3.30
N ASN A 593 17.31 4.54 -4.01
CA ASN A 593 17.08 5.53 -5.08
C ASN A 593 16.18 6.71 -4.68
N GLY A 594 16.19 7.08 -3.39
CA GLY A 594 15.36 8.15 -2.82
C GLY A 594 13.91 7.76 -2.50
N THR A 595 13.55 6.49 -2.66
CA THR A 595 12.23 5.91 -2.32
C THR A 595 12.35 5.05 -1.06
N ILE A 596 11.33 5.07 -0.20
CA ILE A 596 11.21 4.24 1.00
C ILE A 596 10.96 2.79 0.56
N THR A 597 11.92 1.91 0.85
CA THR A 597 11.85 0.47 0.48
C THR A 597 11.50 -0.44 1.65
N CYS A 598 11.66 0.04 2.89
CA CYS A 598 11.14 -0.59 4.10
C CYS A 598 10.85 0.46 5.17
N VAL A 599 9.82 0.24 5.98
CA VAL A 599 9.59 0.92 7.26
C VAL A 599 9.00 -0.12 8.24
N GLY A 600 9.59 -0.26 9.42
CA GLY A 600 9.27 -1.35 10.35
C GLY A 600 10.20 -1.38 11.56
N GLN A 601 10.23 -2.50 12.28
CA GLN A 601 11.22 -2.75 13.34
C GLN A 601 12.62 -2.97 12.73
N GLU A 602 13.68 -2.91 13.55
CA GLU A 602 15.06 -3.09 13.05
C GLU A 602 15.20 -4.41 12.27
N GLN A 603 14.63 -5.51 12.78
CA GLN A 603 14.65 -6.80 12.11
C GLN A 603 14.02 -6.80 10.70
N ASP A 604 13.03 -5.94 10.45
CA ASP A 604 12.27 -5.92 9.20
C ASP A 604 13.07 -5.25 8.08
N CYS A 605 13.78 -4.17 8.40
CA CYS A 605 14.60 -3.43 7.43
C CYS A 605 16.08 -3.84 7.42
N LYS A 606 16.54 -4.66 8.37
CA LYS A 606 17.90 -5.24 8.41
C LYS A 606 18.33 -5.97 7.13
N PRO A 607 17.46 -6.70 6.39
CA PRO A 607 17.82 -7.30 5.11
C PRO A 607 18.23 -6.30 4.02
N ALA A 608 17.93 -5.00 4.18
CA ALA A 608 18.33 -3.95 3.23
C ALA A 608 19.78 -3.47 3.43
N ILE A 609 20.48 -3.92 4.49
CA ILE A 609 21.82 -3.47 4.84
C ILE A 609 22.86 -4.35 4.16
N GLY A 610 23.60 -3.77 3.21
CA GLY A 610 24.79 -4.37 2.60
C GLY A 610 26.03 -3.49 2.78
N ASP A 611 27.16 -3.91 2.21
CA ASP A 611 28.48 -3.27 2.41
C ASP A 611 28.54 -1.79 2.02
N SER A 612 27.65 -1.34 1.12
CA SER A 612 27.53 0.06 0.67
C SER A 612 26.48 0.88 1.43
N THR A 613 25.70 0.27 2.33
CA THR A 613 24.55 0.91 2.97
C THR A 613 24.96 1.84 4.11
N LYS A 614 24.50 3.10 4.06
CA LYS A 614 24.71 4.04 5.17
C LYS A 614 23.71 3.80 6.30
N VAL A 615 24.14 3.09 7.34
CA VAL A 615 23.33 2.91 8.55
C VAL A 615 23.46 4.13 9.47
N VAL A 616 22.34 4.73 9.87
CA VAL A 616 22.29 5.93 10.73
C VAL A 616 21.45 5.67 11.95
N ASN A 617 22.08 5.63 13.14
CA ASN A 617 21.38 5.48 14.41
C ASN A 617 20.79 6.82 14.87
N LEU A 618 19.46 6.88 14.99
CA LEU A 618 18.72 8.07 15.37
C LEU A 618 18.68 8.31 16.90
N ASN A 619 19.21 7.39 17.71
CA ASN A 619 19.26 7.50 19.18
C ASN A 619 17.90 7.83 19.83
N GLY A 620 16.83 7.21 19.35
CA GLY A 620 15.47 7.42 19.81
C GLY A 620 14.80 8.70 19.31
N LYS A 621 15.44 9.48 18.42
CA LYS A 621 14.83 10.70 17.87
C LYS A 621 13.62 10.37 16.98
N PRO A 622 12.56 11.19 17.02
CA PRO A 622 11.36 10.99 16.21
C PRO A 622 11.59 11.32 14.74
N VAL A 623 10.83 10.64 13.88
CA VAL A 623 10.78 10.84 12.43
C VAL A 623 9.33 11.05 12.01
N ILE A 624 9.08 12.11 11.23
CA ILE A 624 7.76 12.42 10.66
C ILE A 624 7.89 12.67 9.15
N PRO A 625 6.79 12.63 8.37
CA PRO A 625 6.82 13.06 6.97
C PRO A 625 7.29 14.51 6.82
N GLY A 626 7.93 14.81 5.70
CA GLY A 626 8.34 16.16 5.33
C GLY A 626 7.14 17.10 5.23
N LEU A 627 7.27 18.32 5.75
CA LEU A 627 6.17 19.27 5.76
C LEU A 627 5.95 19.82 4.34
N ILE A 628 4.69 19.98 3.99
CA ILE A 628 4.19 20.45 2.70
C ILE A 628 3.40 21.72 2.95
N ASP A 629 3.84 22.81 2.34
CA ASP A 629 3.20 24.12 2.49
C ASP A 629 2.37 24.45 1.24
N ALA A 630 1.05 24.28 1.31
CA ALA A 630 0.16 24.33 0.15
C ALA A 630 -0.24 25.76 -0.27
N HIS A 631 0.32 26.81 0.34
CA HIS A 631 0.15 28.19 -0.12
C HIS A 631 1.25 29.12 0.44
N ILE A 632 2.26 29.48 -0.37
CA ILE A 632 3.29 30.48 -0.04
C ILE A 632 3.72 31.34 -1.23
N HIS A 633 4.43 32.45 -0.94
CA HIS A 633 5.01 33.37 -1.93
C HIS A 633 6.55 33.47 -1.80
N PRO A 634 7.31 32.37 -1.98
CA PRO A 634 8.72 32.27 -1.64
C PRO A 634 9.63 33.22 -2.45
N ILE A 635 9.31 33.51 -3.72
CA ILE A 635 10.07 34.52 -4.49
C ILE A 635 9.94 35.92 -3.86
N ASP A 636 8.76 36.28 -3.34
CA ASP A 636 8.55 37.56 -2.69
C ASP A 636 9.12 37.61 -1.26
N ALA A 637 9.14 36.47 -0.54
CA ALA A 637 9.90 36.33 0.71
C ALA A 637 11.41 36.45 0.49
N GLY A 638 11.95 35.82 -0.56
CA GLY A 638 13.35 35.94 -0.97
C GLY A 638 13.74 37.39 -1.29
N ARG A 639 12.85 38.12 -1.97
CA ARG A 639 12.99 39.57 -2.21
C ARG A 639 12.96 40.39 -0.92
N ALA A 640 12.08 40.07 0.04
CA ALA A 640 12.02 40.77 1.32
C ALA A 640 13.30 40.60 2.15
N MET A 641 13.87 39.39 2.20
CA MET A 641 15.11 39.07 2.94
C MET A 641 16.38 39.71 2.36
N LEU A 642 16.39 40.02 1.06
CA LEU A 642 17.49 40.70 0.36
C LEU A 642 17.29 42.23 0.24
N GLY A 643 16.03 42.69 0.14
CA GLY A 643 15.63 44.06 -0.17
C GLY A 643 15.56 45.01 1.02
N CYS A 644 14.61 45.94 0.99
CA CYS A 644 14.24 46.79 2.13
C CYS A 644 12.95 46.24 2.76
N THR A 645 12.95 46.07 4.08
CA THR A 645 11.83 45.46 4.83
C THR A 645 11.58 46.21 6.14
N LEU A 646 10.30 46.26 6.53
CA LEU A 646 9.78 46.82 7.78
C LEU A 646 9.40 45.73 8.79
N ARG A 647 9.46 44.45 8.40
CA ARG A 647 9.47 43.26 9.26
C ARG A 647 8.29 43.13 10.22
N PHE A 648 7.08 43.41 9.75
CA PHE A 648 5.83 43.23 10.50
C PHE A 648 5.79 44.08 11.80
N GLN A 649 6.60 45.14 11.88
CA GLN A 649 6.75 45.93 13.10
C GLN A 649 5.67 47.02 13.21
N GLN A 650 5.16 47.19 14.42
CA GLN A 650 4.28 48.30 14.79
C GLN A 650 5.09 49.59 14.90
N LEU A 651 5.22 50.29 13.76
CA LEU A 651 6.09 51.47 13.62
C LEU A 651 5.34 52.78 13.85
N THR A 652 6.01 53.74 14.49
CA THR A 652 5.61 55.15 14.42
C THR A 652 6.00 55.75 13.07
N GLN A 653 5.34 56.84 12.67
CA GLN A 653 5.64 57.60 11.46
C GLN A 653 7.13 57.98 11.35
N ASP A 654 7.77 58.34 12.45
CA ASP A 654 9.19 58.69 12.50
C ASP A 654 10.12 57.48 12.37
N ASN A 655 9.78 56.34 12.99
CA ASN A 655 10.56 55.12 12.83
C ASN A 655 10.45 54.59 11.39
N LEU A 656 9.25 54.64 10.80
CA LEU A 656 9.03 54.29 9.39
C LEU A 656 9.84 55.19 8.45
N ARG A 657 9.77 56.52 8.61
CA ARG A 657 10.59 57.46 7.82
C ARG A 657 12.09 57.20 7.96
N ARG A 658 12.59 56.94 9.18
CA ARG A 658 14.01 56.66 9.44
C ARG A 658 14.51 55.39 8.74
N ILE A 659 13.70 54.32 8.73
CA ILE A 659 14.06 53.07 8.06
C ILE A 659 14.09 53.26 6.54
N ILE A 660 13.10 53.94 5.96
CA ILE A 660 13.05 54.18 4.50
C ILE A 660 14.21 55.08 4.06
N GLN A 661 14.52 56.14 4.82
CA GLN A 661 15.69 56.98 4.53
C GLN A 661 16.99 56.16 4.59
N ALA A 662 17.17 55.30 5.60
CA ALA A 662 18.34 54.42 5.67
C ALA A 662 18.44 53.43 4.48
N CYS A 663 17.32 52.97 3.92
CA CYS A 663 17.32 52.20 2.68
C CYS A 663 17.70 53.05 1.46
N LEU A 664 17.19 54.28 1.34
CA LEU A 664 17.56 55.23 0.28
C LEU A 664 19.06 55.58 0.33
N ASP A 665 19.58 55.89 1.52
CA ASP A 665 20.98 56.24 1.75
C ASP A 665 21.94 55.07 1.51
N SER A 666 21.45 53.83 1.58
CA SER A 666 22.22 52.62 1.26
C SER A 666 22.41 52.36 -0.24
N GLU A 667 21.66 53.08 -1.11
CA GLU A 667 21.71 52.97 -2.57
C GLU A 667 21.90 54.34 -3.25
N PRO A 668 22.98 55.08 -2.94
CA PRO A 668 23.18 56.44 -3.45
C PRO A 668 23.29 56.45 -4.98
N GLY A 669 22.61 57.41 -5.61
CA GLY A 669 22.63 57.60 -7.07
C GLY A 669 21.65 56.74 -7.87
N LYS A 670 20.97 55.76 -7.26
CA LYS A 670 19.84 55.08 -7.92
C LYS A 670 18.66 56.02 -8.15
N THR A 671 17.95 55.82 -9.27
CA THR A 671 16.76 56.58 -9.68
C THR A 671 15.52 55.72 -9.91
N ASP A 672 15.67 54.39 -9.75
CA ASP A 672 14.60 53.39 -9.85
C ASP A 672 13.65 53.41 -8.63
N LEU A 673 12.55 52.66 -8.74
CA LEU A 673 11.54 52.50 -7.70
C LEU A 673 12.11 51.78 -6.47
N LEU A 674 12.27 52.50 -5.36
CA LEU A 674 12.54 51.85 -4.09
C LEU A 674 11.30 51.06 -3.67
N THR A 675 11.42 49.73 -3.66
CA THR A 675 10.40 48.86 -3.09
C THR A 675 10.75 48.48 -1.66
N VAL A 676 9.77 48.62 -0.76
CA VAL A 676 9.84 48.25 0.65
C VAL A 676 8.74 47.23 0.94
N THR A 677 8.98 46.28 1.84
CA THR A 677 8.07 45.14 2.11
C THR A 677 7.76 44.98 3.61
N GLU A 678 6.80 44.10 3.93
CA GLU A 678 6.47 43.66 5.30
C GLU A 678 5.98 44.82 6.20
N PHE A 679 5.16 45.73 5.66
CA PHE A 679 4.54 46.84 6.40
C PHE A 679 3.25 46.40 7.12
N ASP A 680 3.26 46.40 8.46
CA ASP A 680 2.05 46.28 9.28
C ASP A 680 1.23 47.59 9.17
N ARG A 681 0.31 47.65 8.19
CA ARG A 681 -0.57 48.80 7.95
C ARG A 681 -1.54 48.98 9.11
N GLU A 682 -2.04 47.88 9.66
CA GLU A 682 -3.06 47.81 10.68
C GLU A 682 -2.53 48.38 12.00
N GLY A 683 -1.37 47.89 12.45
CA GLY A 683 -0.65 48.41 13.62
C GLY A 683 -0.13 49.83 13.42
N PHE A 684 0.34 50.18 12.21
CA PHE A 684 0.69 51.57 11.89
C PHE A 684 -0.53 52.50 12.03
N THR A 685 -1.69 52.09 11.51
CA THR A 685 -2.92 52.91 11.57
C THR A 685 -3.45 53.04 12.99
N ALA A 686 -3.37 51.99 13.79
CA ALA A 686 -3.74 52.01 15.21
C ALA A 686 -2.85 52.95 16.06
N ILE A 687 -1.60 53.17 15.67
CA ILE A 687 -0.64 54.04 16.39
C ILE A 687 -0.67 55.49 15.87
N ASN A 688 -0.78 55.69 14.54
CA ASN A 688 -0.52 56.98 13.89
C ASN A 688 -1.75 57.59 13.20
N GLY A 689 -2.85 56.85 13.08
CA GLY A 689 -3.93 57.16 12.15
C GLY A 689 -3.57 56.81 10.68
N PRO A 690 -4.46 57.14 9.72
CA PRO A 690 -4.29 56.74 8.32
C PRO A 690 -3.02 57.30 7.66
N ALA A 691 -2.28 56.44 6.95
CA ALA A 691 -1.07 56.81 6.23
C ALA A 691 -1.36 57.82 5.08
N ASN A 692 -0.43 58.75 4.86
CA ASN A 692 -0.56 59.80 3.84
C ASN A 692 0.78 60.09 3.15
N LYS A 693 0.78 60.13 1.81
CA LYS A 693 1.97 60.24 0.93
C LYS A 693 2.91 61.38 1.29
N SER A 694 2.40 62.47 1.88
CA SER A 694 3.20 63.58 2.40
C SER A 694 4.33 63.13 3.34
N MET A 695 4.16 62.05 4.10
CA MET A 695 5.25 61.51 4.94
C MET A 695 6.39 60.92 4.11
N LEU A 696 6.11 60.34 2.94
CA LEU A 696 7.09 59.76 2.02
C LEU A 696 7.68 60.83 1.09
N ASP A 697 6.88 61.82 0.71
CA ASP A 697 7.33 63.01 -0.02
C ASP A 697 8.25 63.91 0.86
N SER A 698 8.18 63.79 2.20
CA SER A 698 9.09 64.46 3.14
C SER A 698 10.49 63.82 3.26
N LEU A 699 10.74 62.69 2.59
CA LEU A 699 12.05 62.02 2.60
C LEU A 699 13.02 62.71 1.63
N ASN A 700 14.32 62.68 1.97
CA ASN A 700 15.37 63.31 1.18
C ASN A 700 15.74 62.43 -0.03
N THR A 701 14.88 62.39 -1.04
CA THR A 701 15.13 61.67 -2.30
C THR A 701 14.30 62.19 -3.47
N THR A 702 14.81 61.99 -4.69
CA THR A 702 14.05 62.10 -5.94
C THR A 702 13.43 60.78 -6.40
N ARG A 703 13.79 59.63 -5.79
CA ARG A 703 13.25 58.31 -6.17
C ARG A 703 11.73 58.22 -5.94
N PRO A 704 11.00 57.49 -6.81
CA PRO A 704 9.68 56.99 -6.47
C PRO A 704 9.81 55.90 -5.40
N ILE A 705 8.82 55.81 -4.50
CA ILE A 705 8.81 54.86 -3.37
C ILE A 705 7.49 54.10 -3.37
N ALA A 706 7.55 52.79 -3.21
CA ALA A 706 6.39 51.92 -2.98
C ALA A 706 6.64 50.96 -1.81
N ILE A 707 5.70 50.94 -0.87
CA ILE A 707 5.73 50.14 0.35
C ILE A 707 4.58 49.13 0.29
N ILE A 708 4.90 47.85 0.18
CA ILE A 708 3.94 46.75 0.15
C ILE A 708 3.57 46.38 1.59
N ALA A 709 2.27 46.34 1.89
CA ALA A 709 1.76 45.82 3.15
C ALA A 709 2.16 44.35 3.36
N SER A 710 2.26 43.90 4.61
CA SER A 710 2.46 42.48 4.94
C SER A 710 1.45 41.61 4.18
N ASN A 711 0.17 41.97 4.27
CA ASN A 711 -0.96 41.32 3.60
C ASN A 711 -0.94 41.32 2.07
N GLN A 712 0.08 41.87 1.37
CA GLN A 712 0.22 41.92 -0.10
C GLN A 712 -0.88 42.64 -0.92
N HIS A 713 -2.10 42.75 -0.43
CA HIS A 713 -3.27 43.32 -1.10
C HIS A 713 -3.21 44.87 -1.21
N ASN A 714 -2.28 45.51 -0.50
CA ASN A 714 -2.21 46.97 -0.39
C ASN A 714 -0.78 47.50 -0.64
N ILE A 715 -0.67 48.65 -1.33
CA ILE A 715 0.61 49.35 -1.54
C ILE A 715 0.45 50.83 -1.21
N PHE A 716 1.37 51.36 -0.39
CA PHE A 716 1.47 52.76 -0.02
C PHE A 716 2.65 53.44 -0.74
N VAL A 717 2.41 54.55 -1.43
CA VAL A 717 3.38 55.17 -2.35
C VAL A 717 3.54 56.69 -2.14
N ASN A 718 4.68 57.23 -2.60
CA ASN A 718 4.90 58.68 -2.65
C ASN A 718 4.29 59.31 -3.93
N SER A 719 4.23 60.65 -3.98
CA SER A 719 3.64 61.37 -5.13
C SER A 719 4.36 61.06 -6.46
N LYS A 720 5.65 60.74 -6.41
CA LYS A 720 6.50 60.49 -7.58
C LYS A 720 6.17 59.13 -8.23
N ALA A 721 5.84 58.12 -7.43
CA ALA A 721 5.36 56.84 -7.94
C ALA A 721 3.95 56.95 -8.59
N LEU A 722 3.04 57.75 -8.02
CA LEU A 722 1.72 58.03 -8.62
C LEU A 722 1.85 58.68 -10.01
N GLN A 723 2.80 59.61 -10.15
CA GLN A 723 3.09 60.29 -11.41
C GLN A 723 3.56 59.31 -12.51
N LEU A 724 4.40 58.32 -12.18
CA LEU A 724 4.87 57.32 -13.15
C LEU A 724 3.75 56.44 -13.73
N VAL A 725 2.65 56.24 -12.99
CA VAL A 725 1.47 55.48 -13.45
C VAL A 725 0.31 56.39 -13.88
N ASN A 726 0.53 57.70 -14.00
CA ASN A 726 -0.49 58.71 -14.37
C ASN A 726 -1.75 58.70 -13.47
N ILE A 727 -1.63 58.31 -12.20
CA ILE A 727 -2.73 58.34 -11.24
C ILE A 727 -2.82 59.75 -10.63
N THR A 728 -3.98 60.38 -10.76
CA THR A 728 -4.24 61.78 -10.38
C THR A 728 -5.52 61.90 -9.54
N ARG A 729 -5.81 63.11 -9.02
CA ARG A 729 -7.04 63.36 -8.25
C ARG A 729 -8.31 63.00 -9.02
N SER A 730 -8.36 63.09 -10.35
CA SER A 730 -9.53 62.72 -11.16
C SER A 730 -9.58 61.25 -11.58
N THR A 731 -8.54 60.45 -11.32
CA THR A 731 -8.52 59.02 -11.68
C THR A 731 -9.58 58.24 -10.87
N PRO A 732 -10.53 57.55 -11.52
CA PRO A 732 -11.55 56.77 -10.83
C PRO A 732 -10.95 55.52 -10.15
N ASN A 733 -11.69 54.94 -9.21
CA ASN A 733 -11.37 53.61 -8.69
C ASN A 733 -11.56 52.55 -9.80
N PRO A 734 -10.66 51.56 -9.92
CA PRO A 734 -10.86 50.42 -10.82
C PRO A 734 -11.95 49.47 -10.28
N ALA A 735 -12.47 48.59 -11.14
CA ALA A 735 -13.29 47.48 -10.68
C ALA A 735 -12.48 46.58 -9.72
N GLY A 736 -13.07 46.19 -8.59
CA GLY A 736 -12.37 45.40 -7.57
C GLY A 736 -11.16 46.11 -6.94
N GLY A 737 -11.18 47.44 -6.80
CA GLY A 737 -10.10 48.14 -6.08
C GLY A 737 -10.38 49.60 -5.74
N ARG A 738 -9.50 50.19 -4.92
CA ARG A 738 -9.73 51.51 -4.32
C ARG A 738 -8.45 52.36 -4.27
N LEU A 739 -8.58 53.63 -4.65
CA LEU A 739 -7.57 54.66 -4.45
C LEU A 739 -7.93 55.41 -3.16
N GLY A 740 -7.09 55.29 -2.13
CA GLY A 740 -7.32 55.92 -0.83
C GLY A 740 -7.28 57.44 -0.94
N ARG A 741 -8.31 58.10 -0.42
CA ARG A 741 -8.51 59.57 -0.52
C ARG A 741 -8.82 60.17 0.84
N ASP A 742 -8.38 61.41 1.05
CA ASP A 742 -8.71 62.16 2.27
C ASP A 742 -10.11 62.82 2.18
N ALA A 743 -10.50 63.55 3.23
CA ALA A 743 -11.79 64.25 3.29
C ALA A 743 -11.95 65.37 2.23
N ASN A 744 -10.86 65.83 1.61
CA ASN A 744 -10.88 66.78 0.49
C ASN A 744 -10.95 66.05 -0.88
N GLY A 745 -10.87 64.72 -0.88
CA GLY A 745 -10.76 63.89 -2.08
C GLY A 745 -9.35 63.85 -2.67
N GLU A 746 -8.33 64.38 -1.99
CA GLU A 746 -6.93 64.28 -2.42
C GLU A 746 -6.39 62.87 -2.22
N LEU A 747 -5.49 62.42 -3.11
CA LEU A 747 -4.92 61.09 -3.02
C LEU A 747 -4.01 60.95 -1.79
N THR A 748 -4.29 59.98 -0.92
CA THR A 748 -3.43 59.60 0.20
C THR A 748 -2.17 58.87 -0.24
N GLY A 749 -2.10 58.38 -1.48
CA GLY A 749 -1.05 57.48 -1.95
C GLY A 749 -1.20 56.03 -1.49
N LEU A 750 -2.34 55.66 -0.89
CA LEU A 750 -2.70 54.29 -0.58
C LEU A 750 -3.49 53.68 -1.74
N LEU A 751 -3.09 52.51 -2.21
CA LEU A 751 -3.73 51.75 -3.29
C LEU A 751 -4.08 50.35 -2.77
N GLU A 752 -5.29 49.90 -3.08
CA GLU A 752 -5.90 48.72 -2.46
C GLU A 752 -6.53 47.82 -3.54
N GLU A 753 -6.32 46.51 -3.42
CA GLU A 753 -6.78 45.49 -4.36
C GLU A 753 -6.35 45.81 -5.81
N ASN A 754 -7.23 45.76 -6.82
CA ASN A 754 -6.83 45.98 -8.22
C ASN A 754 -6.22 47.37 -8.51
N ALA A 755 -6.34 48.34 -7.60
CA ALA A 755 -5.62 49.60 -7.72
C ALA A 755 -4.09 49.45 -7.61
N VAL A 756 -3.57 48.36 -7.03
CA VAL A 756 -2.12 48.12 -6.94
C VAL A 756 -1.48 47.69 -8.27
N VAL A 757 -2.28 47.23 -9.25
CA VAL A 757 -1.78 46.61 -10.50
C VAL A 757 -0.78 47.49 -11.27
N PRO A 758 -1.02 48.79 -11.52
CA PRO A 758 -0.06 49.64 -12.22
C PRO A 758 1.28 49.79 -11.47
N ILE A 759 1.24 49.81 -10.13
CA ILE A 759 2.44 49.90 -9.30
C ILE A 759 3.18 48.57 -9.26
N ARG A 760 2.47 47.43 -9.16
CA ARG A 760 3.09 46.08 -9.29
C ARG A 760 3.74 45.87 -10.65
N ALA A 761 3.18 46.44 -11.73
CA ALA A 761 3.81 46.40 -13.05
C ALA A 761 5.14 47.19 -13.11
N LEU A 762 5.25 48.33 -12.41
CA LEU A 762 6.52 49.08 -12.30
C LEU A 762 7.59 48.39 -11.43
N MET A 763 7.21 47.45 -10.56
CA MET A 763 8.16 46.83 -9.63
C MET A 763 9.14 45.85 -10.31
N GLY A 764 8.77 45.24 -11.43
CA GLY A 764 9.62 44.29 -12.15
C GLY A 764 10.16 43.16 -11.24
N ASP A 765 11.48 43.01 -11.19
CA ASP A 765 12.14 42.07 -10.28
C ASP A 765 12.44 42.65 -8.88
N ARG A 766 12.15 43.94 -8.65
CA ARG A 766 12.52 44.76 -7.49
C ARG A 766 14.04 44.95 -7.33
N GLY A 767 14.81 44.84 -8.41
CA GLY A 767 16.27 44.86 -8.42
C GLY A 767 16.90 43.61 -7.80
N ILE A 768 16.13 42.53 -7.68
CA ILE A 768 16.52 41.26 -7.04
C ILE A 768 16.10 40.12 -7.96
N ALA A 769 17.07 39.48 -8.61
CA ALA A 769 16.83 38.38 -9.52
C ALA A 769 16.03 37.25 -8.84
N GLN A 770 15.07 36.66 -9.56
CA GLN A 770 14.25 35.55 -9.04
C GLN A 770 15.09 34.35 -8.59
N LEU A 771 16.24 34.10 -9.22
CA LEU A 771 17.21 33.08 -8.80
C LEU A 771 17.81 33.38 -7.42
N ASP A 772 18.19 34.63 -7.15
CA ASP A 772 18.72 35.04 -5.85
C ASP A 772 17.65 34.88 -4.76
N ALA A 773 16.43 35.34 -5.05
CA ALA A 773 15.29 35.22 -4.14
C ALA A 773 14.93 33.76 -3.84
N ALA A 774 14.85 32.91 -4.87
CA ALA A 774 14.58 31.47 -4.74
C ALA A 774 15.65 30.75 -3.90
N THR A 775 16.94 31.07 -4.11
CA THR A 775 18.08 30.52 -3.35
C THR A 775 17.96 30.81 -1.85
N VAL A 776 17.56 32.04 -1.51
CA VAL A 776 17.34 32.48 -0.13
C VAL A 776 16.09 31.86 0.48
N ALA A 777 14.98 31.79 -0.28
CA ALA A 777 13.73 31.21 0.20
C ALA A 777 13.88 29.72 0.56
N LEU A 778 14.52 28.95 -0.32
CA LEU A 778 14.90 27.56 -0.08
C LEU A 778 15.79 27.37 1.15
N SER A 779 16.56 28.38 1.57
CA SER A 779 17.35 28.32 2.79
C SER A 779 16.49 28.32 4.05
N GLN A 780 15.41 29.10 4.10
CA GLN A 780 14.50 29.09 5.24
C GLN A 780 13.62 27.83 5.24
N LEU A 781 13.07 27.45 4.07
CA LEU A 781 12.20 26.28 3.91
C LEU A 781 12.87 25.00 4.42
N ARG A 782 14.12 24.72 3.98
CA ARG A 782 14.85 23.51 4.43
C ARG A 782 15.23 23.53 5.92
N GLN A 783 15.48 24.71 6.51
CA GLN A 783 15.71 24.85 7.96
C GLN A 783 14.43 24.66 8.79
N LYS A 784 13.25 24.93 8.19
CA LYS A 784 11.94 24.79 8.82
C LYS A 784 11.23 23.46 8.54
N GLY A 785 11.86 22.55 7.80
CA GLY A 785 11.34 21.22 7.52
C GLY A 785 10.36 21.14 6.35
N VAL A 786 10.28 22.18 5.51
CA VAL A 786 9.40 22.17 4.33
C VAL A 786 10.12 21.45 3.17
N THR A 787 9.62 20.29 2.77
CA THR A 787 10.16 19.45 1.69
C THR A 787 9.47 19.68 0.35
N SER A 788 8.24 20.19 0.36
CA SER A 788 7.44 20.51 -0.82
C SER A 788 6.60 21.77 -0.57
N PHE A 789 6.31 22.56 -1.60
CA PHE A 789 5.45 23.73 -1.46
C PHE A 789 4.71 24.10 -2.74
N LEU A 790 3.60 24.84 -2.60
CA LEU A 790 2.92 25.54 -3.69
C LEU A 790 3.35 27.02 -3.69
N ASP A 791 4.11 27.43 -4.72
CA ASP A 791 4.30 28.85 -5.01
C ASP A 791 2.99 29.40 -5.58
N ALA A 792 2.29 30.16 -4.74
CA ALA A 792 0.88 30.41 -4.92
C ALA A 792 0.57 31.55 -5.90
N LEU A 793 1.56 32.28 -6.40
CA LEU A 793 1.37 33.36 -7.38
C LEU A 793 2.69 33.70 -8.11
N GLN A 794 2.97 33.06 -9.26
CA GLN A 794 4.11 33.46 -10.11
C GLN A 794 3.74 33.71 -11.57
N THR A 795 4.47 34.65 -12.18
CA THR A 795 4.68 34.69 -13.63
C THR A 795 5.74 33.66 -14.03
N PRO A 796 5.65 33.03 -15.21
CA PRO A 796 6.59 31.99 -15.67
C PRO A 796 8.06 32.40 -15.56
N HIS A 797 8.90 31.55 -14.95
CA HIS A 797 10.33 31.83 -14.78
C HIS A 797 11.19 30.57 -14.68
N THR A 798 12.49 30.70 -14.97
CA THR A 798 13.44 29.59 -15.03
C THR A 798 14.16 29.26 -13.72
N ALA A 799 14.02 30.09 -12.67
CA ALA A 799 14.81 29.98 -11.43
C ALA A 799 14.82 28.57 -10.81
N TRP A 800 13.66 27.90 -10.73
CA TRP A 800 13.56 26.53 -10.20
C TRP A 800 14.36 25.51 -11.03
N SER A 801 14.28 25.57 -12.37
CA SER A 801 15.09 24.71 -13.25
C SER A 801 16.58 25.05 -13.20
N SER A 802 16.97 26.31 -13.01
CA SER A 802 18.38 26.70 -12.78
C SER A 802 18.93 26.19 -11.46
N LEU A 803 18.11 26.16 -10.41
CA LEU A 803 18.45 25.54 -9.13
C LEU A 803 18.48 24.01 -9.24
N LYS A 804 17.62 23.41 -10.06
CA LYS A 804 17.63 21.96 -10.31
C LYS A 804 18.90 21.52 -11.05
N SER A 805 19.31 22.24 -12.10
CA SER A 805 20.51 21.90 -12.89
C SER A 805 21.82 22.07 -12.10
N THR A 806 21.87 23.04 -11.19
CA THR A 806 22.98 23.21 -10.22
C THR A 806 22.89 22.29 -8.99
N LYS A 807 21.80 21.51 -8.86
CA LYS A 807 21.46 20.67 -7.70
C LYS A 807 21.23 21.45 -6.39
N GLU A 808 20.96 22.75 -6.44
CA GLU A 808 20.61 23.58 -5.28
C GLU A 808 19.10 23.68 -5.01
N LEU A 809 18.25 23.13 -5.91
CA LEU A 809 16.83 22.91 -5.62
C LEU A 809 16.70 21.87 -4.50
N THR A 810 16.16 22.30 -3.37
CA THR A 810 16.17 21.58 -2.08
C THR A 810 14.77 21.25 -1.55
N ALA A 811 13.71 21.54 -2.32
CA ALA A 811 12.33 21.18 -2.06
C ALA A 811 11.57 21.03 -3.39
N ARG A 812 10.45 20.31 -3.41
CA ARG A 812 9.57 20.15 -4.60
C ARG A 812 8.70 21.38 -4.79
N VAL A 813 8.51 21.80 -6.03
CA VAL A 813 7.81 23.05 -6.35
C VAL A 813 6.57 22.81 -7.18
N PHE A 814 5.40 22.95 -6.57
CA PHE A 814 4.15 23.13 -7.29
C PHE A 814 4.00 24.62 -7.56
N ASN A 815 3.50 25.03 -8.73
CA ASN A 815 3.34 26.45 -9.08
C ASN A 815 1.90 26.74 -9.53
N ASN A 816 1.35 27.85 -9.05
CA ASN A 816 0.19 28.50 -9.64
C ASN A 816 0.65 29.50 -10.71
N PHE A 817 0.06 29.43 -11.91
CA PHE A 817 0.09 30.55 -12.84
C PHE A 817 -0.67 31.73 -12.24
N GLY A 818 0.03 32.83 -11.98
CA GLY A 818 -0.49 33.94 -11.19
C GLY A 818 -1.23 34.99 -12.01
N VAL A 819 -2.47 35.30 -11.59
CA VAL A 819 -3.27 36.38 -12.17
C VAL A 819 -3.72 37.35 -11.08
N PHE A 820 -3.55 38.65 -11.32
CA PHE A 820 -4.02 39.72 -10.44
C PHE A 820 -4.88 40.71 -11.25
N GLY A 821 -6.12 40.94 -10.83
CA GLY A 821 -7.02 41.96 -11.40
C GLY A 821 -7.50 41.79 -12.85
N SER A 822 -7.13 40.72 -13.56
CA SER A 822 -7.65 40.42 -14.91
C SER A 822 -8.84 39.48 -14.87
N THR A 823 -9.85 39.77 -15.70
CA THR A 823 -11.04 38.93 -15.91
C THR A 823 -11.15 38.38 -17.34
N ASP A 824 -10.07 38.46 -18.14
CA ASP A 824 -10.02 37.84 -19.47
C ASP A 824 -9.66 36.34 -19.36
N PHE A 825 -10.63 35.55 -18.87
CA PHE A 825 -10.42 34.13 -18.55
C PHE A 825 -9.90 33.28 -19.73
N PRO A 826 -10.35 33.47 -20.99
CA PRO A 826 -9.77 32.76 -22.13
C PRO A 826 -8.26 33.03 -22.33
N THR A 827 -7.82 34.29 -22.17
CA THR A 827 -6.38 34.64 -22.21
C THR A 827 -5.64 34.03 -21.02
N ILE A 828 -6.20 34.13 -19.81
CA ILE A 828 -5.63 33.55 -18.58
C ILE A 828 -5.35 32.04 -18.74
N VAL A 829 -6.34 31.27 -19.19
CA VAL A 829 -6.21 29.82 -19.36
C VAL A 829 -5.24 29.48 -20.49
N ARG A 830 -5.27 30.21 -21.62
CA ARG A 830 -4.31 30.06 -22.72
C ARG A 830 -2.86 30.24 -22.24
N ASP A 831 -2.60 31.29 -21.47
CA ASP A 831 -1.25 31.63 -21.04
C ASP A 831 -0.76 30.72 -19.89
N ALA A 832 -1.67 30.26 -19.03
CA ALA A 832 -1.39 29.18 -18.08
C ALA A 832 -1.02 27.86 -18.76
N LEU A 833 -1.73 27.47 -19.83
CA LEU A 833 -1.41 26.28 -20.64
C LEU A 833 -0.05 26.43 -21.36
N ALA A 834 0.26 27.61 -21.90
CA ALA A 834 1.56 27.89 -22.48
C ALA A 834 2.69 27.76 -21.45
N SER A 835 2.46 28.26 -20.23
CA SER A 835 3.37 28.17 -19.09
C SER A 835 3.63 26.72 -18.68
N ARG A 836 2.57 25.92 -18.52
CA ARG A 836 2.65 24.48 -18.26
C ARG A 836 3.45 23.76 -19.33
N LYS A 837 3.18 24.02 -20.62
CA LYS A 837 3.91 23.44 -21.74
C LYS A 837 5.41 23.78 -21.74
N GLN A 838 5.82 24.89 -21.12
CA GLN A 838 7.21 25.34 -21.07
C GLN A 838 7.97 24.90 -19.81
N LEU A 839 7.30 24.81 -18.65
CA LEU A 839 7.95 24.70 -17.33
C LEU A 839 7.52 23.51 -16.47
N ASP A 840 6.47 22.77 -16.84
CA ASP A 840 6.06 21.55 -16.13
C ASP A 840 7.00 20.39 -16.47
N GLU A 841 7.56 19.73 -15.45
CA GLU A 841 8.55 18.66 -15.65
C GLU A 841 7.94 17.26 -15.74
N GLY A 842 6.60 17.14 -15.86
CA GLY A 842 5.89 15.87 -15.97
C GLY A 842 5.55 15.27 -14.61
N GLU A 843 5.69 13.94 -14.48
CA GLU A 843 5.35 13.21 -13.26
C GLU A 843 6.41 13.37 -12.15
N LEU A 844 5.98 13.18 -10.90
CA LEU A 844 6.87 13.32 -9.75
C LEU A 844 7.89 12.17 -9.71
N VAL A 845 9.16 12.52 -9.49
CA VAL A 845 10.29 11.59 -9.32
C VAL A 845 10.98 11.84 -7.99
N ALA A 846 11.80 10.91 -7.49
CA ALA A 846 12.42 11.04 -6.17
C ALA A 846 13.23 12.34 -6.00
N SER A 847 13.97 12.79 -7.01
CA SER A 847 14.68 14.08 -6.99
C SER A 847 13.72 15.29 -7.07
N ALA A 848 14.05 16.39 -6.40
CA ALA A 848 13.29 17.64 -6.47
C ALA A 848 13.14 18.19 -7.92
N GLY A 849 11.98 18.76 -8.22
CA GLY A 849 11.59 19.31 -9.51
C GLY A 849 10.36 20.22 -9.39
N GLN A 850 9.82 20.66 -10.53
CA GLN A 850 8.68 21.58 -10.58
C GLN A 850 7.50 21.12 -11.46
N GLN A 851 6.29 21.50 -11.06
CA GLN A 851 5.03 21.32 -11.80
C GLN A 851 4.25 22.64 -11.89
N TRP A 852 3.47 22.81 -12.96
CA TRP A 852 2.66 23.98 -13.29
C TRP A 852 1.24 23.52 -13.68
N ARG A 853 0.45 23.11 -12.69
CA ARG A 853 -0.87 22.47 -12.91
C ARG A 853 -2.07 23.34 -12.51
N ASN A 854 -1.83 24.49 -11.86
CA ASN A 854 -2.87 25.32 -11.25
C ASN A 854 -2.85 26.78 -11.72
N ILE A 855 -3.96 27.49 -11.55
CA ILE A 855 -4.10 28.95 -11.74
C ILE A 855 -4.49 29.61 -10.42
N LYS A 856 -3.83 30.71 -10.01
CA LYS A 856 -4.28 31.55 -8.88
C LYS A 856 -5.27 32.59 -9.37
N PHE A 857 -6.39 32.68 -8.69
CA PHE A 857 -7.36 33.76 -8.85
C PHE A 857 -7.67 34.42 -7.49
N PHE A 858 -8.09 35.68 -7.50
CA PHE A 858 -8.56 36.41 -6.33
C PHE A 858 -10.03 36.76 -6.52
N LEU A 859 -10.92 36.26 -5.66
CA LEU A 859 -12.34 36.58 -5.74
C LEU A 859 -12.69 37.87 -4.98
N ASP A 860 -12.08 38.08 -3.83
CA ASP A 860 -12.20 39.27 -2.98
C ASP A 860 -10.82 39.72 -2.42
N GLY A 861 -10.82 40.58 -1.40
CA GLY A 861 -9.63 41.04 -0.68
C GLY A 861 -9.64 40.68 0.82
N VAL A 862 -9.09 41.55 1.66
CA VAL A 862 -8.81 41.29 3.10
C VAL A 862 -9.79 41.94 4.09
N LEU A 863 -9.94 41.34 5.28
CA LEU A 863 -10.94 41.71 6.30
C LEU A 863 -10.68 43.00 7.13
N PRO A 864 -9.44 43.48 7.38
CA PRO A 864 -9.19 44.55 8.35
C PRO A 864 -10.02 45.81 8.16
N ALA A 865 -10.39 46.47 9.27
CA ALA A 865 -11.21 47.70 9.27
C ALA A 865 -10.64 48.84 8.40
N VAL A 866 -9.32 48.82 8.18
CA VAL A 866 -8.63 49.77 7.30
C VAL A 866 -8.88 49.52 5.80
N SER A 867 -9.16 48.27 5.38
CA SER A 867 -9.39 47.86 3.99
C SER A 867 -10.85 47.50 3.73
N GLN A 868 -11.43 46.58 4.51
CA GLN A 868 -12.80 46.07 4.37
C GLN A 868 -13.12 45.62 2.93
N SER A 869 -12.24 44.82 2.34
CA SER A 869 -12.29 44.43 0.93
C SER A 869 -12.71 42.96 0.71
N SER A 870 -12.63 42.09 1.72
CA SER A 870 -13.27 40.76 1.65
C SER A 870 -14.78 40.88 1.45
N TRP A 871 -15.36 39.96 0.69
CA TRP A 871 -16.77 40.00 0.28
C TRP A 871 -17.65 39.24 1.28
N LEU A 872 -18.53 39.97 1.97
CA LEU A 872 -19.31 39.46 3.10
C LEU A 872 -20.81 39.32 2.80
N LEU A 873 -21.47 38.36 3.47
CA LEU A 873 -22.90 38.07 3.38
C LEU A 873 -23.74 39.22 3.95
N ASN A 874 -23.25 39.81 5.04
CA ASN A 874 -23.82 40.97 5.72
C ASN A 874 -22.80 42.12 5.69
N PRO A 875 -23.23 43.40 5.69
CA PRO A 875 -22.29 44.52 5.67
C PRO A 875 -21.29 44.54 6.83
N TYR A 876 -20.16 45.22 6.62
CA TYR A 876 -19.29 45.66 7.72
C TYR A 876 -20.07 46.63 8.62
N LEU A 877 -19.82 46.55 9.93
CA LEU A 877 -20.36 47.51 10.90
C LEU A 877 -19.57 48.82 10.83
N MET A 878 -20.25 49.93 11.04
CA MET A 878 -19.68 51.27 11.15
C MET A 878 -20.28 52.01 12.35
N GLN A 879 -19.59 53.03 12.85
CA GLN A 879 -20.17 53.91 13.87
C GLN A 879 -21.18 54.87 13.24
N ASP A 880 -22.34 55.01 13.88
CA ASP A 880 -23.30 56.08 13.60
C ASP A 880 -22.86 57.42 14.21
N SER A 881 -23.68 58.47 14.01
CA SER A 881 -23.47 59.81 14.57
C SER A 881 -23.50 59.88 16.11
N GLN A 882 -23.78 58.76 16.78
CA GLN A 882 -23.85 58.61 18.23
C GLN A 882 -22.71 57.70 18.75
N GLY A 883 -21.80 57.24 17.87
CA GLY A 883 -20.69 56.37 18.19
C GLY A 883 -21.09 54.90 18.36
N LYS A 884 -22.32 54.52 18.03
CA LYS A 884 -22.80 53.14 18.14
C LYS A 884 -22.49 52.38 16.85
N TRP A 885 -21.95 51.17 17.00
CA TRP A 885 -21.74 50.26 15.88
C TRP A 885 -23.06 49.71 15.34
N VAL A 886 -23.30 49.93 14.05
CA VAL A 886 -24.50 49.54 13.29
C VAL A 886 -24.10 49.01 11.90
N PRO A 887 -24.93 48.21 11.22
CA PRO A 887 -24.65 47.77 9.85
C PRO A 887 -24.49 48.96 8.90
N GLY A 888 -23.36 49.02 8.19
CA GLY A 888 -23.12 49.99 7.13
C GLY A 888 -23.62 49.52 5.76
N ASN A 889 -23.14 50.16 4.70
CA ASN A 889 -23.44 49.80 3.30
C ASN A 889 -22.30 49.06 2.59
N ASN A 890 -21.12 48.93 3.21
CA ASN A 890 -19.99 48.23 2.61
C ASN A 890 -20.13 46.71 2.81
N VAL A 891 -19.98 45.94 1.73
CA VAL A 891 -19.97 44.46 1.74
C VAL A 891 -18.66 43.88 1.19
N GLY A 892 -17.65 44.70 0.89
CA GLY A 892 -16.40 44.26 0.25
C GLY A 892 -16.26 44.66 -1.22
N LEU A 893 -15.15 44.24 -1.84
CA LEU A 893 -14.77 44.60 -3.22
C LEU A 893 -14.51 43.33 -4.07
N PRO A 894 -15.56 42.57 -4.44
CA PRO A 894 -15.39 41.38 -5.27
C PRO A 894 -14.88 41.71 -6.68
N ASN A 895 -13.93 40.91 -7.16
CA ASN A 895 -13.35 41.02 -8.51
C ASN A 895 -14.28 40.53 -9.62
N THR A 896 -15.21 39.62 -9.30
CA THR A 896 -16.15 39.06 -10.27
C THR A 896 -17.43 38.55 -9.60
N ASN A 897 -18.43 38.17 -10.40
CA ASN A 897 -19.69 37.60 -9.94
C ASN A 897 -19.75 36.07 -10.16
N GLN A 898 -20.72 35.40 -9.54
CA GLN A 898 -20.90 33.94 -9.59
C GLN A 898 -20.91 33.34 -11.01
N LYS A 899 -21.56 34.00 -11.98
CA LYS A 899 -21.68 33.49 -13.35
C LYS A 899 -20.33 33.52 -14.08
N GLU A 900 -19.60 34.62 -13.93
CA GLU A 900 -18.27 34.77 -14.52
C GLU A 900 -17.22 33.93 -13.76
N LEU A 901 -17.39 33.69 -12.46
CA LEU A 901 -16.60 32.69 -11.71
C LEU A 901 -16.87 31.26 -12.18
N GLN A 902 -18.13 30.88 -12.40
CA GLN A 902 -18.50 29.58 -12.99
C GLN A 902 -17.85 29.40 -14.36
N ARG A 903 -17.85 30.45 -15.20
CA ARG A 903 -17.17 30.46 -16.50
C ARG A 903 -15.65 30.26 -16.38
N LEU A 904 -14.99 30.89 -15.40
CA LEU A 904 -13.58 30.66 -15.11
C LEU A 904 -13.33 29.21 -14.66
N LEU A 905 -14.17 28.66 -13.78
CA LEU A 905 -14.10 27.26 -13.34
C LEU A 905 -14.19 26.30 -14.53
N THR A 906 -15.23 26.42 -15.37
CA THR A 906 -15.39 25.60 -16.58
C THR A 906 -14.17 25.69 -17.49
N LEU A 907 -13.73 26.90 -17.87
CA LEU A 907 -12.58 27.08 -18.77
C LEU A 907 -11.27 26.52 -18.20
N THR A 908 -11.07 26.59 -16.88
CA THR A 908 -9.85 26.08 -16.23
C THR A 908 -9.84 24.56 -16.15
N LEU A 909 -10.99 23.97 -15.79
CA LEU A 909 -11.14 22.53 -15.61
C LEU A 909 -11.22 21.77 -16.95
N ASP A 910 -11.89 22.33 -17.96
CA ASP A 910 -11.90 21.78 -19.33
C ASP A 910 -10.49 21.79 -19.96
N ALA A 911 -9.62 22.73 -19.52
CA ALA A 911 -8.21 22.77 -19.88
C ALA A 911 -7.32 21.80 -19.07
N GLY A 912 -7.90 21.03 -18.15
CA GLY A 912 -7.17 20.09 -17.28
C GLY A 912 -6.22 20.78 -16.29
N MET A 913 -6.54 22.01 -15.87
CA MET A 913 -5.82 22.78 -14.85
C MET A 913 -6.67 22.87 -13.57
N GLY A 914 -6.05 22.95 -12.40
CA GLY A 914 -6.73 23.28 -11.15
C GLY A 914 -6.92 24.79 -10.97
N LEU A 915 -7.94 25.21 -10.21
CA LEU A 915 -8.15 26.60 -9.82
C LEU A 915 -7.95 26.77 -8.30
N HIS A 916 -7.03 27.65 -7.92
CA HIS A 916 -6.72 27.96 -6.53
C HIS A 916 -7.16 29.41 -6.25
N VAL A 917 -8.20 29.59 -5.44
CA VAL A 917 -8.93 30.86 -5.30
C VAL A 917 -8.67 31.47 -3.92
N HIS A 918 -8.18 32.72 -3.85
CA HIS A 918 -8.28 33.52 -2.62
C HIS A 918 -9.75 33.88 -2.40
N ALA A 919 -10.31 33.45 -1.27
CA ALA A 919 -11.60 33.87 -0.77
C ALA A 919 -11.56 33.98 0.76
N SER A 920 -11.66 35.20 1.27
CA SER A 920 -11.48 35.49 2.70
C SER A 920 -12.82 35.71 3.40
N GLY A 921 -13.77 36.32 2.69
CA GLY A 921 -15.13 36.58 3.18
C GLY A 921 -16.11 35.43 2.99
N ASP A 922 -17.11 35.35 3.87
CA ASP A 922 -18.15 34.31 3.86
C ASP A 922 -19.00 34.32 2.57
N LYS A 923 -19.23 35.48 1.93
CA LYS A 923 -19.90 35.55 0.63
C LYS A 923 -18.98 35.14 -0.52
N ALA A 924 -17.68 35.40 -0.45
CA ALA A 924 -16.72 34.89 -1.44
C ALA A 924 -16.69 33.35 -1.41
N VAL A 925 -16.53 32.76 -0.22
CA VAL A 925 -16.57 31.30 -0.01
C VAL A 925 -17.90 30.71 -0.53
N ARG A 926 -19.05 31.24 -0.10
CA ARG A 926 -20.36 30.77 -0.58
C ARG A 926 -20.49 30.88 -2.09
N THR A 927 -20.00 31.95 -2.72
CA THR A 927 -20.07 32.11 -4.18
C THR A 927 -19.19 31.12 -4.96
N ILE A 928 -18.07 30.64 -4.42
CA ILE A 928 -17.31 29.52 -5.01
C ILE A 928 -18.12 28.23 -4.92
N LEU A 929 -18.66 27.91 -3.74
CA LEU A 929 -19.43 26.70 -3.51
C LEU A 929 -20.73 26.69 -4.34
N ASP A 930 -21.37 27.84 -4.53
CA ASP A 930 -22.55 28.01 -5.40
C ASP A 930 -22.18 27.85 -6.89
N ALA A 931 -21.05 28.40 -7.35
CA ALA A 931 -20.59 28.25 -8.73
C ALA A 931 -20.17 26.80 -9.05
N ALA A 932 -19.52 26.12 -8.10
CA ALA A 932 -19.13 24.72 -8.22
C ALA A 932 -20.34 23.76 -8.17
N ALA A 933 -21.32 24.00 -7.29
CA ALA A 933 -22.54 23.19 -7.22
C ALA A 933 -23.35 23.22 -8.53
N LEU A 934 -23.34 24.35 -9.26
CA LEU A 934 -23.97 24.46 -10.59
C LEU A 934 -23.32 23.59 -11.68
N MET A 935 -22.15 22.99 -11.43
CA MET A 935 -21.53 21.99 -12.32
C MET A 935 -22.04 20.56 -12.05
N ASN A 936 -22.90 20.37 -11.04
CA ASN A 936 -23.60 19.12 -10.70
C ASN A 936 -22.69 17.88 -10.60
N ARG A 937 -21.49 18.05 -10.03
CA ARG A 937 -20.55 16.96 -9.74
C ARG A 937 -19.77 17.20 -8.46
N LYS A 938 -19.19 16.12 -7.93
CA LYS A 938 -18.09 16.21 -6.97
C LYS A 938 -16.77 16.46 -7.71
N PHE A 939 -15.87 17.18 -7.07
CA PHE A 939 -14.54 17.49 -7.56
C PHE A 939 -13.49 16.61 -6.86
N ALA A 940 -12.40 16.31 -7.56
CA ALA A 940 -11.19 15.85 -6.91
C ALA A 940 -10.52 17.05 -6.20
N PRO A 941 -9.88 16.87 -5.03
CA PRO A 941 -9.39 18.00 -4.24
C PRO A 941 -8.45 18.95 -4.99
N SER A 942 -7.66 18.43 -5.92
CA SER A 942 -6.72 19.21 -6.75
C SER A 942 -7.38 20.10 -7.82
N GLU A 943 -8.68 19.94 -8.09
CA GLU A 943 -9.40 20.71 -9.11
C GLU A 943 -9.77 22.13 -8.64
N ILE A 944 -10.22 22.28 -7.40
CA ILE A 944 -10.64 23.56 -6.82
C ILE A 944 -10.13 23.62 -5.38
N GLY A 945 -9.24 24.57 -5.09
CA GLY A 945 -8.80 24.86 -3.72
C GLY A 945 -9.22 26.26 -3.28
N ILE A 946 -9.85 26.38 -2.11
CA ILE A 946 -10.16 27.68 -1.49
C ILE A 946 -9.03 28.02 -0.52
N ALA A 947 -8.26 29.07 -0.82
CA ALA A 947 -7.24 29.60 0.07
C ALA A 947 -7.86 30.52 1.12
N HIS A 948 -7.26 30.52 2.31
CA HIS A 948 -7.64 31.31 3.48
C HIS A 948 -8.98 30.86 4.08
N ALA A 949 -10.12 31.25 3.50
CA ALA A 949 -11.46 31.02 4.04
C ALA A 949 -11.62 31.48 5.51
N GLU A 950 -11.07 32.65 5.83
CA GLU A 950 -11.04 33.25 7.17
C GLU A 950 -12.43 33.33 7.81
N LEU A 951 -13.48 33.54 7.01
CA LEU A 951 -14.88 33.43 7.42
C LEU A 951 -15.63 32.40 6.56
N VAL A 952 -16.25 31.41 7.22
CA VAL A 952 -17.18 30.45 6.60
C VAL A 952 -18.49 30.39 7.39
N SER A 953 -19.59 30.71 6.72
CA SER A 953 -20.94 30.62 7.30
C SER A 953 -21.29 29.18 7.67
N VAL A 954 -22.09 28.99 8.72
CA VAL A 954 -22.36 27.67 9.30
C VAL A 954 -23.00 26.71 8.29
N GLU A 955 -23.85 27.22 7.40
CA GLU A 955 -24.55 26.44 6.37
C GLU A 955 -23.62 25.94 5.26
N ASP A 956 -22.43 26.53 5.09
CA ASP A 956 -21.51 26.17 4.02
C ASP A 956 -20.49 25.09 4.43
N ARG A 957 -20.33 24.83 5.73
CA ARG A 957 -19.24 23.98 6.27
C ARG A 957 -19.25 22.56 5.70
N ALA A 958 -20.42 21.92 5.61
CA ALA A 958 -20.57 20.58 5.03
C ALA A 958 -20.32 20.55 3.51
N ARG A 959 -20.59 21.67 2.80
CA ARG A 959 -20.50 21.74 1.33
C ARG A 959 -19.09 21.52 0.81
N PHE A 960 -18.06 21.82 1.60
CA PHE A 960 -16.67 21.47 1.30
C PHE A 960 -16.50 19.95 1.15
N GLN A 961 -17.03 19.16 2.09
CA GLN A 961 -17.00 17.70 1.99
C GLN A 961 -17.89 17.19 0.84
N GLU A 962 -19.10 17.71 0.70
CA GLU A 962 -20.06 17.30 -0.34
C GLU A 962 -19.46 17.46 -1.74
N LEU A 963 -18.98 18.68 -2.05
CA LEU A 963 -18.39 19.05 -3.33
C LEU A 963 -16.95 18.54 -3.50
N GLY A 964 -16.27 18.11 -2.44
CA GLY A 964 -14.87 17.63 -2.50
C GLY A 964 -13.82 18.74 -2.61
N ILE A 965 -14.18 19.95 -2.18
CA ILE A 965 -13.35 21.16 -2.29
C ILE A 965 -12.57 21.35 -0.98
N PRO A 966 -11.22 21.29 -0.99
CA PRO A 966 -10.40 21.62 0.18
C PRO A 966 -10.38 23.11 0.53
N VAL A 967 -10.11 23.36 1.81
CA VAL A 967 -9.62 24.64 2.32
C VAL A 967 -8.10 24.56 2.51
N ILE A 968 -7.38 25.61 2.11
CA ILE A 968 -5.96 25.78 2.36
C ILE A 968 -5.82 26.86 3.44
N ALA A 969 -5.56 26.42 4.66
CA ALA A 969 -5.76 27.14 5.90
C ALA A 969 -4.45 27.66 6.52
N SER A 970 -4.43 28.94 6.88
CA SER A 970 -3.28 29.61 7.47
C SER A 970 -3.34 29.59 8.99
N TYR A 971 -2.97 28.45 9.59
CA TYR A 971 -3.18 28.19 11.03
C TYR A 971 -2.61 29.27 11.98
N GLN A 972 -1.57 30.00 11.60
CA GLN A 972 -1.03 31.08 12.43
C GLN A 972 -2.04 32.21 12.67
N TRP A 973 -2.99 32.42 11.77
CA TRP A 973 -3.97 33.50 11.88
C TRP A 973 -5.04 33.21 12.94
N ALA A 974 -5.20 31.95 13.36
CA ALA A 974 -6.10 31.53 14.44
C ALA A 974 -5.59 31.85 15.87
N GLN A 975 -4.75 32.88 16.02
CA GLN A 975 -4.29 33.45 17.30
C GLN A 975 -4.81 34.89 17.46
N LYS A 976 -4.80 35.45 18.68
CA LYS A 976 -5.02 36.89 18.85
C LYS A 976 -3.88 37.67 18.19
N ALA A 977 -4.23 38.55 17.25
CA ALA A 977 -3.31 39.44 16.56
C ALA A 977 -3.93 40.82 16.39
N THR A 978 -3.16 41.81 15.92
CA THR A 978 -3.67 43.14 15.54
C THR A 978 -4.83 43.03 14.54
N TYR A 979 -4.73 42.05 13.64
CA TYR A 979 -5.74 41.70 12.64
C TYR A 979 -7.13 41.40 13.24
N TRP A 980 -7.17 40.84 14.45
CA TRP A 980 -8.40 40.42 15.16
C TRP A 980 -8.75 41.33 16.36
N ALA A 981 -8.17 42.53 16.44
CA ALA A 981 -8.28 43.40 17.61
C ALA A 981 -8.77 44.82 17.26
N GLY A 982 -9.18 45.57 18.28
CA GLY A 982 -9.61 46.97 18.13
C GLY A 982 -10.76 47.12 17.14
N ASP A 983 -10.67 48.11 16.25
CA ASP A 983 -11.71 48.40 15.27
C ASP A 983 -11.97 47.24 14.29
N ASN A 984 -11.01 46.34 14.03
CA ASN A 984 -11.26 45.16 13.19
C ASN A 984 -12.31 44.23 13.81
N ALA A 985 -12.20 43.96 15.11
CA ALA A 985 -13.20 43.16 15.83
C ALA A 985 -14.57 43.85 15.88
N MET A 986 -14.59 45.19 15.93
CA MET A 986 -15.83 45.97 15.98
C MET A 986 -16.51 46.14 14.61
N THR A 987 -15.76 46.26 13.50
CA THR A 987 -16.33 46.29 12.15
C THR A 987 -16.87 44.93 11.71
N LEU A 988 -16.23 43.83 12.13
CA LEU A 988 -16.75 42.48 11.88
C LEU A 988 -17.93 42.16 12.81
N GLY A 989 -17.85 42.55 14.09
CA GLY A 989 -18.87 42.26 15.10
C GLY A 989 -18.76 40.86 15.68
N ALA A 990 -19.32 40.68 16.88
CA ALA A 990 -19.12 39.48 17.70
C ALA A 990 -19.46 38.16 16.97
N ASP A 991 -20.54 38.13 16.19
CA ASP A 991 -21.00 36.90 15.53
C ASP A 991 -19.98 36.37 14.51
N ARG A 992 -19.38 37.26 13.70
CA ARG A 992 -18.31 36.89 12.75
C ARG A 992 -16.99 36.58 13.46
N MET A 993 -16.65 37.32 14.52
CA MET A 993 -15.48 37.04 15.35
C MET A 993 -15.55 35.66 16.01
N ASN A 994 -16.75 35.18 16.36
CA ASN A 994 -16.99 33.84 16.91
C ASN A 994 -16.97 32.72 15.85
N THR A 995 -16.81 33.04 14.56
CA THR A 995 -16.70 32.08 13.45
C THR A 995 -15.39 32.18 12.66
N ALA A 996 -14.50 33.12 13.02
CA ALA A 996 -13.24 33.39 12.32
C ALA A 996 -12.27 32.20 12.41
N GLU A 997 -11.55 31.91 11.33
CA GLU A 997 -10.56 30.82 11.24
C GLU A 997 -11.09 29.46 11.69
N GLY A 998 -12.34 29.14 11.32
CA GLY A 998 -13.12 27.99 11.81
C GLY A 998 -12.63 26.60 11.39
N PHE A 999 -11.32 26.40 11.17
CA PHE A 999 -10.72 25.18 10.61
C PHE A 999 -11.06 23.90 11.38
N GLY A 1000 -11.19 23.96 12.71
CA GLY A 1000 -11.66 22.84 13.53
C GLY A 1000 -13.06 22.38 13.10
N HIS A 1001 -14.00 23.31 12.96
CA HIS A 1001 -15.35 23.00 12.48
C HIS A 1001 -15.40 22.52 11.02
N LEU A 1002 -14.47 22.94 10.16
CA LEU A 1002 -14.37 22.43 8.79
C LEU A 1002 -13.85 20.99 8.78
N ASN A 1003 -12.83 20.69 9.57
CA ASN A 1003 -12.33 19.33 9.80
C ASN A 1003 -13.43 18.42 10.39
N ASP A 1004 -14.17 18.89 11.39
CA ASP A 1004 -15.28 18.15 12.03
C ASP A 1004 -16.46 17.93 11.05
N ALA A 1005 -16.68 18.84 10.11
CA ALA A 1005 -17.60 18.69 8.98
C ALA A 1005 -17.02 17.82 7.83
N GLY A 1006 -15.82 17.24 8.02
CA GLY A 1006 -15.18 16.33 7.09
C GLY A 1006 -14.61 16.97 5.83
N ALA A 1007 -14.38 18.29 5.85
CA ALA A 1007 -13.65 19.00 4.79
C ALA A 1007 -12.16 18.62 4.80
N LEU A 1008 -11.54 18.58 3.63
CA LEU A 1008 -10.09 18.40 3.54
C LEU A 1008 -9.39 19.74 3.88
N VAL A 1009 -8.89 19.84 5.11
CA VAL A 1009 -8.10 20.99 5.59
C VAL A 1009 -6.62 20.75 5.28
N ALA A 1010 -6.11 21.40 4.23
CA ALA A 1010 -4.67 21.50 3.97
C ALA A 1010 -4.09 22.75 4.65
N TYR A 1011 -2.78 22.75 4.95
CA TYR A 1011 -2.10 23.92 5.51
C TYR A 1011 -1.46 24.79 4.42
N GLY A 1012 -1.48 26.12 4.60
CA GLY A 1012 -0.66 27.05 3.84
C GLY A 1012 -0.21 28.25 4.68
N SER A 1013 1.09 28.56 4.76
CA SER A 1013 1.60 29.61 5.66
C SER A 1013 1.42 31.06 5.16
N ASP A 1014 1.13 31.24 3.87
CA ASP A 1014 1.09 32.54 3.18
C ASP A 1014 2.36 33.38 3.40
N TRP A 1015 3.52 32.76 3.61
CA TRP A 1015 4.79 33.47 3.81
C TRP A 1015 5.16 34.26 2.52
N PRO A 1016 5.35 35.60 2.57
CA PRO A 1016 5.67 36.44 3.73
C PRO A 1016 4.57 37.45 4.16
N VAL A 1017 3.30 37.03 4.24
CA VAL A 1017 2.26 37.76 4.99
C VAL A 1017 2.53 37.68 6.49
N ASP A 1018 2.89 36.48 6.95
CA ASP A 1018 3.41 36.18 8.30
C ASP A 1018 4.84 35.62 8.21
N PRO A 1019 5.62 35.60 9.31
CA PRO A 1019 6.87 34.87 9.39
C PRO A 1019 6.70 33.34 9.21
N LEU A 1020 7.59 32.71 8.43
CA LEU A 1020 7.62 31.25 8.25
C LEU A 1020 7.99 30.52 9.54
N ASP A 1021 7.01 29.94 10.23
CA ASP A 1021 7.27 29.08 11.39
C ASP A 1021 6.26 27.92 11.53
N PRO A 1022 6.42 26.82 10.78
CA PRO A 1022 5.46 25.70 10.78
C PRO A 1022 5.17 25.11 12.17
N PHE A 1023 6.10 25.16 13.12
CA PHE A 1023 5.87 24.67 14.48
C PHE A 1023 5.02 25.62 15.32
N LEU A 1024 5.11 26.94 15.09
CA LEU A 1024 4.14 27.90 15.62
C LEU A 1024 2.76 27.67 14.97
N ALA A 1025 2.71 27.45 13.66
CA ALA A 1025 1.46 27.13 12.97
C ALA A 1025 0.77 25.86 13.48
N LEU A 1026 1.52 24.78 13.75
CA LEU A 1026 0.98 23.59 14.43
C LEU A 1026 0.45 23.93 15.84
N ALA A 1027 1.21 24.70 16.62
CA ALA A 1027 0.80 25.11 17.96
C ALA A 1027 -0.49 25.93 17.95
N VAL A 1028 -0.62 26.92 17.06
CA VAL A 1028 -1.83 27.74 16.93
C VAL A 1028 -2.99 26.90 16.39
N GLY A 1029 -2.76 25.99 15.42
CA GLY A 1029 -3.78 25.06 14.91
C GLY A 1029 -4.39 24.16 16.00
N VAL A 1030 -3.55 23.72 16.97
CA VAL A 1030 -3.95 22.85 18.09
C VAL A 1030 -4.51 23.62 19.29
N THR A 1031 -4.09 24.87 19.52
CA THR A 1031 -4.46 25.63 20.72
C THR A 1031 -5.38 26.82 20.49
N ARG A 1032 -5.50 27.31 19.25
CA ARG A 1032 -6.03 28.63 18.86
C ARG A 1032 -5.41 29.80 19.63
N ALA A 1033 -4.16 29.66 20.08
CA ALA A 1033 -3.45 30.62 20.93
C ALA A 1033 -1.99 30.82 20.46
N GLY A 1034 -1.49 32.05 20.60
CA GLY A 1034 -0.08 32.37 20.33
C GLY A 1034 0.83 32.01 21.50
N ASP A 1035 2.13 31.86 21.21
CA ASP A 1035 3.18 31.59 22.21
C ASP A 1035 3.94 32.87 22.58
N PRO A 1036 3.81 33.41 23.81
CA PRO A 1036 4.50 34.63 24.23
C PRO A 1036 6.04 34.55 24.19
N GLN A 1037 6.61 33.34 24.09
CA GLN A 1037 8.06 33.12 24.05
C GLN A 1037 8.59 32.86 22.63
N ASN A 1038 7.72 32.65 21.63
CA ASN A 1038 8.14 32.62 20.22
C ASN A 1038 8.00 34.03 19.62
N LYS A 1039 9.15 34.63 19.26
CA LYS A 1039 9.27 35.95 18.61
C LYS A 1039 8.47 36.13 17.30
N ASN A 1040 8.03 35.04 16.67
CA ASN A 1040 7.23 35.02 15.45
C ASN A 1040 5.71 35.06 15.75
N SER A 1041 5.31 34.91 17.02
CA SER A 1041 3.90 34.96 17.45
C SER A 1041 3.51 36.37 17.91
N HIS A 1042 2.31 36.81 17.53
CA HIS A 1042 1.73 38.06 18.02
C HIS A 1042 1.58 38.09 19.56
N ALA A 1043 1.46 36.95 20.22
CA ALA A 1043 1.46 36.85 21.68
C ALA A 1043 2.74 37.37 22.35
N SER A 1044 3.86 37.44 21.61
CA SER A 1044 5.12 38.04 22.08
C SER A 1044 5.12 39.58 22.00
N PHE A 1045 4.18 40.20 21.29
CA PHE A 1045 4.12 41.66 21.10
C PHE A 1045 3.40 42.37 22.26
N GLY A 1046 2.64 41.66 23.09
CA GLY A 1046 2.03 42.23 24.29
C GLY A 1046 0.95 41.37 24.94
N PRO A 1047 0.62 41.61 26.22
CA PRO A 1047 -0.31 40.79 27.00
C PRO A 1047 -1.73 40.71 26.41
N GLN A 1048 -2.15 41.72 25.64
CA GLN A 1048 -3.44 41.74 24.94
C GLN A 1048 -3.59 40.61 23.90
N PHE A 1049 -2.48 40.11 23.34
CA PHE A 1049 -2.45 39.04 22.34
C PHE A 1049 -2.26 37.63 22.95
N VAL A 1050 -2.30 37.51 24.29
CA VAL A 1050 -2.09 36.23 24.97
C VAL A 1050 -3.41 35.47 25.16
N GLY A 1051 -3.33 34.15 25.06
CA GLY A 1051 -4.47 33.23 25.20
C GLY A 1051 -5.20 32.96 23.87
N ARG A 1052 -6.30 32.21 23.96
CA ARG A 1052 -7.08 31.78 22.79
C ARG A 1052 -7.74 32.95 22.07
N LEU A 1053 -7.81 32.88 20.74
CA LEU A 1053 -8.63 33.77 19.91
C LEU A 1053 -10.10 33.72 20.36
N ASP A 1054 -10.65 32.51 20.52
CA ASP A 1054 -12.06 32.26 20.87
C ASP A 1054 -12.28 30.88 21.55
N GLN A 1055 -13.55 30.44 21.59
CA GLN A 1055 -14.00 29.15 22.11
C GLN A 1055 -14.34 28.11 21.02
N GLN A 1056 -14.02 28.35 19.74
CA GLN A 1056 -14.25 27.37 18.67
C GLN A 1056 -13.33 26.13 18.85
N PRO A 1057 -13.70 24.93 18.36
CA PRO A 1057 -12.82 23.77 18.39
C PRO A 1057 -11.51 24.05 17.65
N ALA A 1058 -10.42 23.48 18.18
CA ALA A 1058 -9.11 23.47 17.54
C ALA A 1058 -8.88 22.13 16.83
N LEU A 1059 -7.87 22.05 15.96
CA LEU A 1059 -7.49 20.79 15.33
C LEU A 1059 -6.83 19.87 16.36
N SER A 1060 -6.99 18.55 16.21
CA SER A 1060 -6.13 17.60 16.95
C SER A 1060 -4.68 17.72 16.47
N ARG A 1061 -3.71 17.30 17.29
CA ARG A 1061 -2.29 17.27 16.87
C ARG A 1061 -2.11 16.52 15.54
N GLU A 1062 -2.80 15.40 15.38
CA GLU A 1062 -2.77 14.62 14.14
C GLU A 1062 -3.40 15.39 12.97
N ALA A 1063 -4.59 15.97 13.13
CA ALA A 1063 -5.27 16.70 12.05
C ALA A 1063 -4.44 17.91 11.57
N ALA A 1064 -3.84 18.67 12.50
CA ALA A 1064 -2.94 19.78 12.17
C ALA A 1064 -1.69 19.30 11.40
N LEU A 1065 -1.08 18.18 11.80
CA LEU A 1065 0.09 17.64 11.10
C LEU A 1065 -0.28 17.02 9.75
N ARG A 1066 -1.43 16.33 9.64
CA ARG A 1066 -2.00 15.86 8.36
C ARG A 1066 -2.27 17.00 7.40
N GLY A 1067 -2.73 18.14 7.90
CA GLY A 1067 -2.86 19.40 7.14
C GLY A 1067 -1.57 19.80 6.44
N MET A 1068 -0.43 19.69 7.14
CA MET A 1068 0.91 19.95 6.61
C MET A 1068 1.56 18.76 5.90
N THR A 1069 0.87 17.63 5.72
CA THR A 1069 1.48 16.40 5.16
C THR A 1069 0.51 15.70 4.21
N THR A 1070 -0.27 14.71 4.65
CA THR A 1070 -1.16 13.92 3.78
C THR A 1070 -2.22 14.77 3.06
N ALA A 1071 -2.84 15.75 3.74
CA ALA A 1071 -3.91 16.56 3.15
C ALA A 1071 -3.39 17.56 2.11
N ALA A 1072 -2.26 18.22 2.40
CA ALA A 1072 -1.56 19.05 1.42
C ALA A 1072 -1.06 18.21 0.22
N ALA A 1073 -0.54 17.00 0.45
CA ALA A 1073 -0.17 16.08 -0.63
C ALA A 1073 -1.40 15.69 -1.50
N THR A 1074 -2.56 15.43 -0.90
CA THR A 1074 -3.80 15.15 -1.64
C THR A 1074 -4.27 16.35 -2.45
N TYR A 1075 -4.22 17.57 -1.89
CA TYR A 1075 -4.55 18.79 -2.64
C TYR A 1075 -3.61 19.01 -3.83
N LEU A 1076 -2.32 18.74 -3.68
CA LEU A 1076 -1.32 18.88 -4.73
C LEU A 1076 -1.25 17.67 -5.70
N ASN A 1077 -2.23 16.76 -5.65
CA ASN A 1077 -2.29 15.52 -6.44
C ASN A 1077 -1.03 14.63 -6.32
N ALA A 1078 -0.40 14.65 -5.14
CA ALA A 1078 0.91 14.08 -4.86
C ALA A 1078 0.89 12.98 -3.77
N SER A 1079 -0.27 12.67 -3.18
CA SER A 1079 -0.42 11.72 -2.06
C SER A 1079 0.00 10.27 -2.36
N ALA A 1080 0.09 9.89 -3.64
CA ALA A 1080 0.68 8.61 -4.07
C ALA A 1080 2.21 8.56 -3.88
N HIS A 1081 2.87 9.71 -3.78
CA HIS A 1081 4.33 9.86 -3.82
C HIS A 1081 4.94 10.47 -2.56
N ILE A 1082 4.21 11.35 -1.86
CA ILE A 1082 4.67 12.11 -0.67
C ILE A 1082 3.54 12.28 0.36
N GLY A 1083 3.87 12.84 1.52
CA GLY A 1083 2.92 13.19 2.60
C GLY A 1083 2.80 12.16 3.72
N SER A 1084 3.34 10.95 3.54
CA SER A 1084 3.46 9.91 4.56
C SER A 1084 4.69 9.03 4.31
N LEU A 1085 5.19 8.38 5.35
CA LEU A 1085 6.33 7.46 5.29
C LEU A 1085 5.86 6.02 5.08
N GLU A 1086 5.43 5.73 3.85
CA GLU A 1086 4.94 4.42 3.42
C GLU A 1086 5.87 3.81 2.37
N GLN A 1087 5.91 2.47 2.28
CA GLN A 1087 6.71 1.77 1.28
C GLN A 1087 6.28 2.20 -0.14
N GLY A 1088 7.26 2.53 -1.00
CA GLY A 1088 7.03 3.03 -2.35
C GLY A 1088 6.90 4.54 -2.48
N LYS A 1089 6.76 5.30 -1.38
CA LYS A 1089 6.76 6.77 -1.39
C LYS A 1089 8.19 7.33 -1.33
N PHE A 1090 8.40 8.57 -1.76
CA PHE A 1090 9.71 9.21 -1.68
C PHE A 1090 10.09 9.50 -0.23
N ALA A 1091 11.38 9.38 0.08
CA ALA A 1091 11.93 9.69 1.40
C ALA A 1091 12.04 11.21 1.61
N ASP A 1092 10.87 11.83 1.74
CA ASP A 1092 10.67 13.23 2.14
C ASP A 1092 10.28 13.22 3.62
N LEU A 1093 11.26 13.47 4.51
CA LEU A 1093 11.11 13.23 5.95
C LEU A 1093 11.91 14.21 6.81
N LEU A 1094 11.48 14.37 8.07
CA LEU A 1094 12.17 15.16 9.10
C LEU A 1094 12.62 14.27 10.25
N ILE A 1095 13.74 14.65 10.87
CA ILE A 1095 14.08 14.23 12.24
C ILE A 1095 13.89 15.44 13.15
N LEU A 1096 13.12 15.29 14.23
CA LEU A 1096 12.89 16.36 15.22
C LEU A 1096 13.71 16.14 16.49
N ASP A 1097 13.87 17.20 17.30
CA ASP A 1097 14.53 17.09 18.60
C ASP A 1097 13.67 16.36 19.64
N LYS A 1098 12.35 16.59 19.60
CA LYS A 1098 11.37 15.98 20.51
C LYS A 1098 10.17 15.47 19.73
N ASP A 1099 9.55 14.41 20.24
CA ASP A 1099 8.34 13.83 19.66
C ASP A 1099 7.20 14.86 19.71
N TYR A 1100 6.50 15.02 18.59
CA TYR A 1100 5.37 15.93 18.44
C TYR A 1100 4.07 15.35 19.02
N PHE A 1101 3.96 14.02 19.12
CA PHE A 1101 2.81 13.33 19.71
C PHE A 1101 3.00 13.07 21.22
N ASP A 1102 4.23 13.09 21.74
CA ASP A 1102 4.49 13.07 23.20
C ASP A 1102 4.06 14.40 23.86
N THR A 1103 2.87 14.37 24.45
CA THR A 1103 2.29 15.49 25.22
C THR A 1103 3.02 15.78 26.54
N THR A 1104 3.88 14.88 27.02
CA THR A 1104 4.70 15.04 28.23
C THR A 1104 6.03 15.71 27.91
N ALA A 1105 6.73 15.27 26.85
CA ALA A 1105 7.98 15.89 26.41
C ALA A 1105 7.77 17.24 25.69
N VAL A 1106 6.66 17.38 24.97
CA VAL A 1106 6.20 18.61 24.33
C VAL A 1106 4.72 18.85 24.64
N PRO A 1107 4.38 19.50 25.76
CA PRO A 1107 3.03 20.03 26.01
C PRO A 1107 2.60 21.06 24.95
N ASP A 1108 1.29 21.29 24.80
CA ASP A 1108 0.75 22.12 23.70
C ASP A 1108 1.30 23.56 23.70
N ASP A 1109 1.57 24.14 24.88
CA ASP A 1109 2.15 25.49 25.05
C ASP A 1109 3.61 25.62 24.57
N LYS A 1110 4.21 24.51 24.13
CA LYS A 1110 5.62 24.39 23.71
C LYS A 1110 5.81 23.77 22.32
N LEU A 1111 4.72 23.39 21.63
CA LEU A 1111 4.79 22.86 20.25
C LEU A 1111 5.53 23.83 19.31
N SER A 1112 5.28 25.12 19.49
CA SER A 1112 5.91 26.29 18.84
C SER A 1112 7.42 26.40 19.00
N ARG A 1113 8.03 25.55 19.83
CA ARG A 1113 9.45 25.58 20.21
C ARG A 1113 10.18 24.27 19.91
N ASN A 1114 9.52 23.29 19.27
CA ASN A 1114 10.18 22.09 18.78
C ASN A 1114 11.15 22.44 17.63
N LYS A 1115 12.18 21.61 17.43
CA LYS A 1115 13.30 21.90 16.54
C LYS A 1115 13.47 20.79 15.50
N VAL A 1116 13.59 21.18 14.23
CA VAL A 1116 14.04 20.27 13.16
C VAL A 1116 15.55 20.05 13.30
N LEU A 1117 15.98 18.80 13.39
CA LEU A 1117 17.40 18.42 13.42
C LEU A 1117 17.92 18.07 12.01
N MET A 1118 17.05 17.59 11.14
CA MET A 1118 17.37 17.28 9.75
C MET A 1118 16.12 17.35 8.86
N THR A 1119 16.29 17.82 7.63
CA THR A 1119 15.28 17.79 6.54
C THR A 1119 15.84 17.00 5.37
N MET A 1120 15.06 16.04 4.87
CA MET A 1120 15.42 15.17 3.75
C MET A 1120 14.36 15.25 2.65
N VAL A 1121 14.80 15.27 1.39
CA VAL A 1121 13.94 15.25 0.19
C VAL A 1121 14.48 14.19 -0.77
N GLY A 1122 13.67 13.19 -1.12
CA GLY A 1122 14.08 12.09 -1.99
C GLY A 1122 15.33 11.36 -1.51
N GLY A 1123 15.46 11.13 -0.20
CA GLY A 1123 16.65 10.49 0.39
C GLY A 1123 17.88 11.39 0.55
N ARG A 1124 17.88 12.62 0.01
CA ARG A 1124 18.95 13.59 0.17
C ARG A 1124 18.70 14.46 1.40
N ALA A 1125 19.58 14.39 2.40
CA ALA A 1125 19.59 15.36 3.49
C ALA A 1125 19.97 16.75 2.96
N VAL A 1126 19.00 17.67 2.93
CA VAL A 1126 19.16 19.05 2.44
C VAL A 1126 19.40 20.06 3.56
N PHE A 1127 19.07 19.67 4.80
CA PHE A 1127 19.43 20.39 6.02
C PHE A 1127 19.81 19.37 7.10
N ALA A 1128 20.85 19.71 7.86
CA ALA A 1128 21.26 19.06 9.08
C ALA A 1128 21.75 20.15 10.04
N ASP A 1129 21.27 20.12 11.28
CA ASP A 1129 21.62 21.09 12.32
C ASP A 1129 22.96 20.75 12.99
N GLU A 1130 23.78 21.76 13.29
CA GLU A 1130 25.13 21.56 13.83
C GLU A 1130 25.15 20.92 15.25
N SER A 1131 24.04 20.98 16.01
CA SER A 1131 23.91 20.28 17.30
C SER A 1131 23.53 18.79 17.18
N ALA A 1132 23.10 18.34 15.99
CA ALA A 1132 22.75 16.94 15.74
C ALA A 1132 24.00 16.11 15.39
N THR A 1133 24.92 15.96 16.35
CA THR A 1133 26.22 15.30 16.16
C THR A 1133 26.18 13.79 15.90
N PHE A 1134 24.98 13.18 15.94
CA PHE A 1134 24.76 11.79 15.55
C PHE A 1134 24.49 11.62 14.05
N LEU A 1135 24.23 12.71 13.32
CA LEU A 1135 24.03 12.68 11.87
C LEU A 1135 25.38 12.50 11.13
N PRO A 1136 25.39 11.85 9.95
CA PRO A 1136 26.59 11.75 9.13
C PRO A 1136 27.25 13.11 8.83
N SER A 1137 28.57 13.19 8.98
CA SER A 1137 29.35 14.40 8.74
C SER A 1137 29.24 14.92 7.29
N GLU A 1138 28.97 14.04 6.34
CA GLU A 1138 28.64 14.39 4.95
C GLU A 1138 27.33 15.17 4.80
N TRP A 1139 26.31 14.89 5.62
CA TRP A 1139 25.02 15.60 5.59
C TRP A 1139 25.17 16.98 6.23
N GLN A 1140 25.95 17.08 7.30
CA GLN A 1140 26.37 18.37 7.87
C GLN A 1140 27.19 19.18 6.86
N ALA A 1141 28.10 18.55 6.10
CA ALA A 1141 28.90 19.21 5.08
C ALA A 1141 28.05 19.73 3.89
N GLU A 1142 27.08 18.94 3.41
CA GLU A 1142 26.16 19.36 2.34
C GLU A 1142 25.23 20.49 2.82
N SER A 1143 24.68 20.39 4.04
CA SER A 1143 23.90 21.47 4.68
C SER A 1143 24.74 22.76 4.81
N LYS A 1144 26.00 22.65 5.25
CA LYS A 1144 26.94 23.77 5.36
C LYS A 1144 27.32 24.38 4.01
N LYS A 1145 27.46 23.56 2.96
CA LYS A 1145 27.66 24.02 1.56
C LYS A 1145 26.44 24.80 1.06
N LEU A 1146 25.23 24.26 1.23
CA LEU A 1146 23.98 24.91 0.82
C LEU A 1146 23.74 26.23 1.58
N ASN A 1147 24.11 26.31 2.86
CA ASN A 1147 23.99 27.52 3.67
C ASN A 1147 25.16 28.51 3.43
N GLY A 1148 26.31 28.02 2.99
CA GLY A 1148 27.49 28.81 2.61
C GLY A 1148 27.41 29.46 1.22
N ASN A 1149 26.34 29.22 0.46
CA ASN A 1149 26.08 29.88 -0.82
C ASN A 1149 26.15 31.43 -0.65
N PRO A 1150 26.90 32.17 -1.49
CA PRO A 1150 27.09 33.63 -1.33
C PRO A 1150 25.80 34.48 -1.37
N VAL A 1151 24.72 33.98 -1.98
CA VAL A 1151 23.41 34.63 -1.96
C VAL A 1151 22.74 34.47 -0.58
N VAL A 1152 22.83 33.28 0.01
CA VAL A 1152 22.34 33.02 1.38
C VAL A 1152 23.09 33.91 2.37
N GLN A 1153 24.41 34.10 2.19
CA GLN A 1153 25.21 35.01 3.00
C GLN A 1153 24.92 36.51 2.76
N ARG A 1154 24.14 36.88 1.73
CA ARG A 1154 23.63 38.25 1.52
C ARG A 1154 22.33 38.56 2.26
N MET A 1155 21.67 37.57 2.91
CA MET A 1155 20.49 37.81 3.75
C MET A 1155 20.80 38.87 4.81
N LYS A 1156 20.01 39.95 4.86
CA LYS A 1156 20.23 41.04 5.83
C LYS A 1156 19.81 40.55 7.23
N PRO A 1157 20.74 40.42 8.21
CA PRO A 1157 20.39 39.90 9.54
C PRO A 1157 19.28 40.70 10.20
N GLY A 1158 18.55 40.05 11.13
CA GLY A 1158 17.28 40.50 11.70
C GLY A 1158 17.21 41.89 12.37
N ASN A 1159 18.27 42.71 12.35
CA ASN A 1159 18.27 44.09 12.85
C ASN A 1159 19.04 45.08 11.96
N ILE A 1160 18.31 45.90 11.20
CA ILE A 1160 18.79 47.24 10.76
C ILE A 1160 18.69 48.23 11.95
N LEU A 1161 17.68 48.07 12.80
CA LEU A 1161 17.43 48.94 13.95
C LEU A 1161 18.53 48.88 15.03
N SER A 1162 19.30 47.80 15.15
CA SER A 1162 20.45 47.80 16.09
C SER A 1162 21.51 48.83 15.68
N ARG A 1163 21.76 49.03 14.39
CA ARG A 1163 22.63 50.10 13.89
C ARG A 1163 21.96 51.47 13.94
N ALA A 1164 20.66 51.56 13.63
CA ALA A 1164 19.95 52.83 13.52
C ALA A 1164 19.44 53.43 14.85
N LEU A 1165 19.31 52.65 15.94
CA LEU A 1165 18.83 53.13 17.25
C LEU A 1165 19.90 53.18 18.34
N THR A 1166 20.93 52.33 18.32
CA THR A 1166 21.87 52.23 19.47
C THR A 1166 23.04 53.20 19.42
N GLY A 1167 23.37 53.76 18.25
CA GLY A 1167 24.52 54.64 18.05
C GLY A 1167 25.89 54.01 18.37
N ARG A 1168 25.97 52.67 18.55
CA ARG A 1168 27.19 51.96 18.93
C ARG A 1168 27.51 50.83 17.97
N ALA A 1169 28.72 50.88 17.40
CA ALA A 1169 29.33 49.70 16.81
C ALA A 1169 29.86 48.79 17.92
N CYS A 1170 29.08 47.77 18.30
CA CYS A 1170 29.56 46.69 19.17
C CYS A 1170 30.18 45.57 18.30
N GLY A 1171 31.42 45.22 18.62
CA GLY A 1171 32.18 44.16 17.95
C GLY A 1171 31.87 42.76 18.46
N SER A 1172 32.78 41.83 18.15
CA SER A 1172 32.68 40.41 18.48
C SER A 1172 32.59 40.13 19.99
N HIS A 1173 31.63 39.28 20.37
CA HIS A 1173 31.68 38.52 21.62
C HIS A 1173 31.52 37.03 21.34
N ALA A 1174 32.55 36.28 21.73
CA ALA A 1174 32.51 34.84 21.94
C ALA A 1174 32.54 34.59 23.47
N GLY A 1175 31.86 33.54 23.94
CA GLY A 1175 31.69 33.24 25.37
C GLY A 1175 30.59 34.10 26.01
N HIS A 1176 29.66 33.56 26.80
CA HIS A 1176 29.88 32.56 27.85
C HIS A 1176 28.70 31.58 28.04
N GLN A 1177 28.89 30.62 28.95
CA GLN A 1177 27.87 29.70 29.45
C GLN A 1177 26.84 30.43 30.32
N HIS A 1178 25.55 30.13 30.17
CA HIS A 1178 24.82 29.28 31.14
C HIS A 1178 23.44 28.86 30.62
#